data_AF-A0A0U2RG13-F1
#
_entry.id   AF-A0A0U2RG13-F1
#
_cell.length_a   1.000
_cell.length_b   1.000
_cell.length_c   1.000
_cell.angle_alpha   90.00
_cell.angle_beta   90.00
_cell.angle_gamma   90.00
#
_symmetry.space_group_name_H-M   'P 1'
#
loop_
_entity.id
_entity.type
_entity.pdbx_description
1 polymer ?
#
loop_
_entity_poly.entity_id
_entity_poly.type
_entity_poly.pdbx_seq_one_letter_code
_entity_poly.pdbx_strand_id
1 'polypeptide(L)'
;MNKIKKYLFKIFRFLPLSKNKIVFIAHSASRFDCNPKAIFEELLQSNAQIKCIWILNKKLHHEYQDKYPNVLFVEPNSIKTFFHLSTCRVFINNQIHIYYKKMGFSKRPDQLYLQTWHGSFGMKHVPISDNIDTVHEACTDMDYWITNSFFESNVYKNTFDKNAKFIEIGHARSDCLFSSCNKNIYSYYNLDPDKKIVLYAPTKREDSFNNFELDFKKLKFILEKKFQVNFVILIRTHRNLKFDFKNDNIIDAFDYPDVMELVKECDVLISDYSSIICDFALTYKPIFIYAKDYDTFILTSKLYHDYSKLPFGLSKNFNELENCIANFDYDTYKQKLKEWLENVGCIEDGKAGKKISNLIIQFINKDKNINLYTTNQITPYIAKIMGFKNIYFTFRNIGDQIIMMRSLELLHQKTKQIFLIGTTLPDLWKEVKFVKVINLKEIKPHIYQKEQFDLMTSYGIKPIFLTQESFNKEKGKYIRTYGPSHIVANVCSKLGLEGDIAVDLHFPLSEKEKTFGRFVSENRKQIAIISGGLQRYKTYPFGKLQQVVDELKDRYDFIQIGTKKDLPLRGALDLREKLTLREVASTLYNSDLFVGGIGGLMHMANAVGCPSVVLYSEAEPNYMVNYYNNINVFPKNNICLKCTEGKHCPWTSPCKAESQKYSCIDNIRIEDVIDAINKRIYMPRNLNKTTIYNVEAKKVFGLEEQKKVGFSFQSLNNKYIYLDRKKEKDKKVLQLLIFGLKPVSILWKKRYYKLRIFNIHLSFDKFKFKFRIGREKEDIDNANLTYRIGNSEWIKGYEKYYNQFLKLQKYFDKKSLELLHYIFQIKLLSKKTNKQYIESEYFDNKKRLILRNELIGLKHSVGNLFLEGQPIDVYMYGGFITLIQQTNSYALLHECFIKGSYFSYIKSNDIIDIGIGNGLSSFYLSKYTDKKLYCFEASNKVYDLFLESVKLNNKQEKIMSYNLAIGSKKQSVYVSNRIDNGNKTSLSIQSHSVFMDTIDNLVEELCIKPKMINIWVNGDEYDCLIGMFSTIKIFRPILHINISYSAEILFRVIDFAINSLDNYNFKIRKTIEPHIVQELFLIATPKELK
;
A
#
# COMPACT_ATOMS: atom_id res chain seq x y z
N MET A 1 -10.18 -44.87 -13.44
CA MET A 1 -9.22 -44.70 -12.31
C MET A 1 -8.90 -43.24 -11.96
N ASN A 2 -8.59 -42.34 -12.91
CA ASN A 2 -8.22 -40.93 -12.59
C ASN A 2 -9.35 -40.11 -11.95
N LYS A 3 -10.63 -40.34 -12.31
CA LYS A 3 -11.78 -39.68 -11.66
C LYS A 3 -11.88 -40.03 -10.16
N ILE A 4 -11.71 -41.30 -9.78
CA ILE A 4 -11.74 -41.77 -8.39
C ILE A 4 -10.60 -41.13 -7.58
N LYS A 5 -9.39 -41.08 -8.13
CA LYS A 5 -8.23 -40.42 -7.51
C LYS A 5 -8.48 -38.93 -7.26
N LYS A 6 -9.17 -38.24 -8.18
CA LYS A 6 -9.60 -36.84 -8.01
C LYS A 6 -10.55 -36.62 -6.84
N TYR A 7 -11.40 -37.60 -6.52
CA TYR A 7 -12.25 -37.54 -5.35
C TYR A 7 -11.50 -37.86 -4.05
N LEU A 8 -10.46 -38.70 -4.07
CA LEU A 8 -9.69 -39.03 -2.86
C LEU A 8 -9.03 -37.80 -2.22
N PHE A 9 -8.41 -36.91 -3.00
CA PHE A 9 -7.86 -35.66 -2.46
C PHE A 9 -8.93 -34.78 -1.83
N LYS A 10 -10.12 -34.68 -2.46
CA LYS A 10 -11.25 -33.92 -1.92
C LYS A 10 -11.77 -34.53 -0.61
N ILE A 11 -11.87 -35.85 -0.54
CA ILE A 11 -12.33 -36.58 0.64
C ILE A 11 -11.34 -36.40 1.80
N PHE A 12 -10.05 -36.66 1.58
CA PHE A 12 -9.05 -36.54 2.65
C PHE A 12 -8.83 -35.10 3.12
N ARG A 13 -9.22 -34.09 2.33
CA ARG A 13 -9.18 -32.67 2.75
C ARG A 13 -10.12 -32.36 3.91
N PHE A 14 -11.17 -33.16 4.14
CA PHE A 14 -12.05 -33.04 5.31
C PHE A 14 -11.39 -33.54 6.61
N LEU A 15 -10.31 -34.32 6.51
CA LEU A 15 -9.58 -34.77 7.70
C LEU A 15 -8.71 -33.64 8.27
N PRO A 16 -8.47 -33.62 9.59
CA PRO A 16 -7.60 -32.63 10.20
C PRO A 16 -6.15 -32.78 9.73
N LEU A 17 -5.44 -31.66 9.65
CA LEU A 17 -3.99 -31.67 9.42
C LEU A 17 -3.27 -32.21 10.66
N SER A 18 -2.29 -33.08 10.44
CA SER A 18 -1.42 -33.61 11.49
C SER A 18 -0.28 -32.64 11.73
N LYS A 19 -0.26 -32.02 12.93
CA LYS A 19 0.60 -30.89 13.28
C LYS A 19 2.10 -31.12 13.04
N ASN A 20 2.59 -32.34 13.21
CA ASN A 20 4.01 -32.69 13.13
C ASN A 20 4.36 -33.61 11.94
N LYS A 21 3.46 -33.74 10.96
CA LYS A 21 3.66 -34.62 9.80
C LYS A 21 4.33 -33.86 8.64
N ILE A 22 5.46 -34.38 8.16
CA ILE A 22 6.23 -33.82 7.05
C ILE A 22 6.28 -34.86 5.92
N VAL A 23 6.00 -34.44 4.69
CA VAL A 23 6.07 -35.29 3.49
C VAL A 23 7.20 -34.81 2.59
N PHE A 24 8.02 -35.75 2.12
CA PHE A 24 9.15 -35.51 1.22
C PHE A 24 8.95 -36.23 -0.10
N ILE A 25 9.32 -35.55 -1.20
CA ILE A 25 9.40 -36.12 -2.55
C ILE A 25 10.67 -35.58 -3.22
N ALA A 26 11.45 -36.47 -3.82
CA ALA A 26 12.59 -36.11 -4.67
C ALA A 26 12.45 -36.78 -6.05
N HIS A 27 12.78 -36.04 -7.11
CA HIS A 27 12.79 -36.50 -8.51
C HIS A 27 11.54 -37.28 -8.91
N SER A 28 10.35 -36.75 -8.60
CA SER A 28 9.06 -37.43 -8.85
C SER A 28 8.99 -38.84 -8.23
N ALA A 29 9.51 -38.98 -7.00
CA ALA A 29 9.58 -40.21 -6.22
C ALA A 29 10.50 -41.31 -6.81
N SER A 30 11.40 -40.95 -7.74
CA SER A 30 12.32 -41.92 -8.36
C SER A 30 13.63 -42.13 -7.60
N ARG A 31 14.01 -41.23 -6.66
CA ARG A 31 15.26 -41.31 -5.89
C ARG A 31 15.09 -40.81 -4.45
N PHE A 32 16.03 -41.19 -3.59
CA PHE A 32 16.19 -40.69 -2.23
C PHE A 32 17.49 -39.86 -2.15
N ASP A 33 17.44 -38.60 -2.59
CA ASP A 33 18.62 -37.75 -2.73
C ASP A 33 18.28 -36.23 -2.73
N CYS A 34 19.27 -35.40 -3.08
CA CYS A 34 19.15 -33.96 -3.29
C CYS A 34 18.73 -33.18 -2.03
N ASN A 35 18.25 -31.94 -2.23
CA ASN A 35 17.79 -31.04 -1.17
C ASN A 35 16.80 -31.69 -0.18
N PRO A 36 15.77 -32.44 -0.63
CA PRO A 36 14.85 -33.10 0.29
C PRO A 36 15.53 -34.07 1.27
N LYS A 37 16.55 -34.83 0.81
CA LYS A 37 17.30 -35.77 1.66
C LYS A 37 18.09 -35.02 2.72
N ALA A 38 18.85 -33.99 2.31
CA ALA A 38 19.66 -33.22 3.24
C ALA A 38 18.80 -32.51 4.31
N ILE A 39 17.65 -31.96 3.93
CA ILE A 39 16.69 -31.36 4.89
C ILE A 39 16.13 -32.43 5.84
N PHE A 40 15.77 -33.60 5.31
CA PHE A 40 15.28 -34.72 6.10
C PHE A 40 16.31 -35.21 7.13
N GLU A 41 17.56 -35.40 6.73
CA GLU A 41 18.63 -35.85 7.63
C GLU A 41 18.95 -34.81 8.72
N GLU A 42 18.97 -33.52 8.38
CA GLU A 42 19.10 -32.45 9.38
C GLU A 42 17.91 -32.43 10.36
N LEU A 43 16.69 -32.67 9.87
CA LEU A 43 15.50 -32.75 10.72
C LEU A 43 15.55 -33.94 11.68
N LEU A 44 16.10 -35.08 11.27
CA LEU A 44 16.30 -36.23 12.15
C LEU A 44 17.28 -35.96 13.29
N GLN A 45 18.26 -35.08 13.07
CA GLN A 45 19.21 -34.66 14.11
C GLN A 45 18.59 -33.67 15.11
N SER A 46 17.39 -33.15 14.83
CA SER A 46 16.70 -32.24 15.73
C SER A 46 15.95 -32.98 16.84
N ASN A 47 15.88 -32.41 18.05
CA ASN A 47 15.07 -32.94 19.17
C ASN A 47 13.55 -32.77 18.95
N ALA A 48 13.09 -32.48 17.73
CA ALA A 48 11.68 -32.23 17.44
C ALA A 48 10.92 -33.54 17.23
N GLN A 49 9.75 -33.68 17.87
CA GLN A 49 8.88 -34.84 17.66
C GLN A 49 8.12 -34.74 16.33
N ILE A 50 8.78 -35.13 15.23
CA ILE A 50 8.24 -35.08 13.86
C ILE A 50 7.94 -36.47 13.31
N LYS A 51 6.91 -36.56 12.45
CA LYS A 51 6.57 -37.75 11.69
C LYS A 51 6.94 -37.55 10.22
N CYS A 52 8.00 -38.23 9.79
CA CYS A 52 8.52 -38.13 8.44
C CYS A 52 7.91 -39.20 7.53
N ILE A 53 7.35 -38.76 6.40
CA ILE A 53 6.79 -39.62 5.36
C ILE A 53 7.57 -39.35 4.08
N TRP A 54 8.10 -40.39 3.45
CA TRP A 54 8.79 -40.26 2.18
C TRP A 54 8.00 -40.96 1.08
N ILE A 55 7.63 -40.24 0.02
CA ILE A 55 7.01 -40.88 -1.14
C ILE A 55 8.12 -41.32 -2.09
N LEU A 56 8.27 -42.63 -2.24
CA LEU A 56 9.35 -43.28 -2.98
C LEU A 56 8.80 -44.46 -3.78
N ASN A 57 9.37 -44.73 -4.95
CA ASN A 57 9.08 -45.95 -5.70
C ASN A 57 9.30 -47.19 -4.80
N LYS A 58 8.32 -48.11 -4.80
CA LYS A 58 8.31 -49.32 -3.96
C LYS A 58 9.59 -50.15 -4.10
N LYS A 59 10.20 -50.18 -5.29
CA LYS A 59 11.45 -50.92 -5.54
C LYS A 59 12.62 -50.47 -4.66
N LEU A 60 12.63 -49.20 -4.25
CA LEU A 60 13.70 -48.62 -3.45
C LEU A 60 13.40 -48.64 -1.94
N HIS A 61 12.24 -49.13 -1.50
CA HIS A 61 11.88 -49.09 -0.06
C HIS A 61 12.87 -49.91 0.77
N HIS A 62 13.21 -51.11 0.30
CA HIS A 62 14.13 -52.02 1.01
C HIS A 62 15.55 -51.44 1.17
N GLU A 63 16.01 -50.59 0.26
CA GLU A 63 17.35 -49.99 0.32
C GLU A 63 17.53 -49.02 1.51
N TYR A 64 16.43 -48.38 1.95
CA TYR A 64 16.49 -47.31 2.97
C TYR A 64 15.73 -47.64 4.25
N GLN A 65 14.88 -48.68 4.25
CA GLN A 65 14.05 -49.05 5.40
C GLN A 65 14.90 -49.37 6.64
N ASP A 66 16.01 -50.09 6.46
CA ASP A 66 16.89 -50.48 7.57
C ASP A 66 17.70 -49.27 8.10
N LYS A 67 18.07 -48.36 7.20
CA LYS A 67 18.81 -47.14 7.56
C LYS A 67 17.93 -46.13 8.30
N TYR A 68 16.64 -46.05 7.97
CA TYR A 68 15.69 -45.11 8.57
C TYR A 68 14.39 -45.83 9.04
N PRO A 69 14.45 -46.66 10.09
CA PRO A 69 13.34 -47.53 10.50
C PRO A 69 12.08 -46.77 10.95
N ASN A 70 12.25 -45.52 11.40
CA ASN A 70 11.16 -44.66 11.87
C ASN A 70 10.48 -43.83 10.76
N VAL A 71 10.90 -44.00 9.50
CA VAL A 71 10.31 -43.32 8.34
C VAL A 71 9.25 -44.20 7.71
N LEU A 72 8.10 -43.61 7.37
CA LEU A 72 7.11 -44.29 6.56
C LEU A 72 7.37 -44.03 5.08
N PHE A 73 7.89 -45.04 4.38
CA PHE A 73 8.00 -45.02 2.93
C PHE A 73 6.65 -45.38 2.29
N VAL A 74 6.24 -44.60 1.30
CA VAL A 74 4.92 -44.73 0.65
C VAL A 74 5.08 -44.73 -0.86
N GLU A 75 4.41 -45.67 -1.53
CA GLU A 75 4.48 -45.77 -2.98
C GLU A 75 3.74 -44.59 -3.65
N PRO A 76 4.31 -43.98 -4.72
CA PRO A 76 3.59 -43.02 -5.54
C PRO A 76 2.28 -43.63 -6.05
N ASN A 77 1.24 -42.81 -6.19
CA ASN A 77 -0.08 -43.22 -6.71
C ASN A 77 -0.95 -44.10 -5.80
N SER A 78 -0.48 -44.43 -4.59
CA SER A 78 -1.27 -45.14 -3.58
C SER A 78 -2.29 -44.24 -2.86
N ILE A 79 -3.35 -44.84 -2.30
CA ILE A 79 -4.32 -44.12 -1.44
C ILE A 79 -3.60 -43.46 -0.26
N LYS A 80 -2.58 -44.13 0.30
CA LYS A 80 -1.72 -43.60 1.38
C LYS A 80 -1.05 -42.29 0.94
N THR A 81 -0.52 -42.20 -0.28
CA THR A 81 0.09 -40.96 -0.80
C THR A 81 -0.91 -39.80 -0.81
N PHE A 82 -2.13 -40.02 -1.31
CA PHE A 82 -3.16 -38.98 -1.32
C PHE A 82 -3.57 -38.55 0.10
N PHE A 83 -3.69 -39.50 1.03
CA PHE A 83 -3.96 -39.21 2.44
C PHE A 83 -2.84 -38.38 3.08
N HIS A 84 -1.58 -38.77 2.90
CA HIS A 84 -0.45 -38.08 3.53
C HIS A 84 -0.24 -36.68 2.98
N LEU A 85 -0.34 -36.48 1.66
CA LEU A 85 -0.29 -35.14 1.05
C LEU A 85 -1.45 -34.25 1.49
N SER A 86 -2.64 -34.80 1.71
CA SER A 86 -3.82 -34.02 2.15
C SER A 86 -3.81 -33.65 3.63
N THR A 87 -3.02 -34.38 4.44
CA THR A 87 -3.04 -34.28 5.91
C THR A 87 -1.70 -33.88 6.53
N CYS A 88 -0.63 -33.70 5.74
CA CYS A 88 0.65 -33.23 6.25
C CYS A 88 0.59 -31.75 6.63
N ARG A 89 1.42 -31.35 7.59
CA ARG A 89 1.65 -29.94 7.93
C ARG A 89 2.66 -29.31 6.98
N VAL A 90 3.66 -30.07 6.55
CA VAL A 90 4.74 -29.60 5.68
C VAL A 90 4.93 -30.56 4.51
N PHE A 91 5.09 -30.01 3.31
CA PHE A 91 5.38 -30.73 2.08
C PHE A 91 6.66 -30.15 1.46
N ILE A 92 7.65 -31.01 1.21
CA ILE A 92 8.92 -30.65 0.59
C ILE A 92 9.06 -31.43 -0.71
N ASN A 93 9.31 -30.70 -1.80
CA ASN A 93 9.50 -31.27 -3.12
C ASN A 93 10.66 -30.56 -3.83
N ASN A 94 11.28 -31.23 -4.80
CA ASN A 94 12.33 -30.66 -5.66
C ASN A 94 11.94 -30.61 -7.15
N GLN A 95 10.67 -30.89 -7.47
CA GLN A 95 10.08 -30.80 -8.80
C GLN A 95 8.66 -30.23 -8.73
N ILE A 96 8.13 -29.71 -9.83
CA ILE A 96 6.74 -29.22 -9.88
C ILE A 96 5.80 -30.43 -9.84
N HIS A 97 4.84 -30.44 -8.92
CA HIS A 97 3.93 -31.57 -8.65
C HIS A 97 2.77 -31.67 -9.66
N ILE A 98 3.05 -31.51 -10.96
CA ILE A 98 2.05 -31.51 -12.04
C ILE A 98 1.18 -32.76 -11.98
N TYR A 99 1.79 -33.93 -11.74
CA TYR A 99 1.07 -35.19 -11.60
C TYR A 99 -0.02 -35.12 -10.50
N TYR A 100 0.35 -34.68 -9.29
CA TYR A 100 -0.59 -34.59 -8.17
C TYR A 100 -1.63 -33.49 -8.39
N LYS A 101 -1.26 -32.38 -9.03
CA LYS A 101 -2.18 -31.31 -9.43
C LYS A 101 -3.27 -31.83 -10.36
N LYS A 102 -2.89 -32.56 -11.42
CA LYS A 102 -3.83 -33.24 -12.35
C LYS A 102 -4.74 -34.24 -11.62
N MET A 103 -4.24 -34.87 -10.55
CA MET A 103 -5.03 -35.77 -9.69
C MET A 103 -5.89 -35.04 -8.65
N GLY A 104 -5.93 -33.70 -8.62
CA GLY A 104 -6.80 -32.93 -7.73
C GLY A 104 -6.16 -32.50 -6.40
N PHE A 105 -4.84 -32.64 -6.25
CA PHE A 105 -4.14 -31.99 -5.15
C PHE A 105 -4.32 -30.48 -5.23
N SER A 106 -4.64 -29.89 -4.09
CA SER A 106 -4.63 -28.46 -3.89
C SER A 106 -4.14 -28.23 -2.46
N LYS A 107 -3.19 -27.30 -2.31
CA LYS A 107 -2.68 -26.94 -0.99
C LYS A 107 -3.81 -26.44 -0.09
N ARG A 108 -3.71 -26.70 1.21
CA ARG A 108 -4.57 -26.04 2.22
C ARG A 108 -3.82 -24.85 2.83
N PRO A 109 -4.50 -23.75 3.20
CA PRO A 109 -3.84 -22.59 3.82
C PRO A 109 -2.91 -22.95 4.98
N ASP A 110 -3.33 -23.93 5.80
CA ASP A 110 -2.59 -24.46 6.95
C ASP A 110 -1.51 -25.51 6.59
N GLN A 111 -1.07 -25.62 5.34
CA GLN A 111 0.12 -26.42 4.98
C GLN A 111 1.27 -25.49 4.61
N LEU A 112 2.51 -25.94 4.79
CA LEU A 112 3.69 -25.27 4.24
C LEU A 112 4.25 -26.12 3.11
N TYR A 113 4.30 -25.57 1.89
CA TYR A 113 4.95 -26.21 0.75
C TYR A 113 6.26 -25.48 0.42
N LEU A 114 7.38 -26.15 0.68
CA LEU A 114 8.71 -25.75 0.25
C LEU A 114 9.10 -26.47 -1.05
N GLN A 115 9.27 -25.70 -2.11
CA GLN A 115 9.86 -26.14 -3.37
C GLN A 115 11.36 -25.86 -3.31
N THR A 116 12.19 -26.88 -3.51
CA THR A 116 13.65 -26.76 -3.41
C THR A 116 14.37 -26.80 -4.75
N TRP A 117 13.66 -27.22 -5.81
CA TRP A 117 14.24 -27.55 -7.11
C TRP A 117 15.50 -28.45 -6.99
N HIS A 118 16.15 -28.74 -8.11
CA HIS A 118 17.22 -29.75 -8.17
C HIS A 118 18.45 -29.34 -9.00
N GLY A 119 18.57 -28.05 -9.32
CA GLY A 119 19.75 -27.48 -9.97
C GLY A 119 20.14 -26.18 -9.30
N SER A 120 21.42 -25.81 -9.40
CA SER A 120 22.00 -24.61 -8.80
C SER A 120 22.30 -23.55 -9.86
N PHE A 121 22.19 -22.26 -9.51
CA PHE A 121 22.53 -21.08 -10.34
C PHE A 121 21.87 -20.99 -11.74
N GLY A 122 20.89 -21.85 -12.05
CA GLY A 122 20.18 -21.85 -13.32
C GLY A 122 21.08 -21.93 -14.55
N MET A 123 21.87 -23.01 -14.73
CA MET A 123 22.82 -23.11 -15.86
C MET A 123 22.19 -23.21 -17.25
N LYS A 124 21.14 -24.01 -17.38
CA LYS A 124 20.44 -24.25 -18.64
C LYS A 124 18.99 -23.83 -18.54
N HIS A 125 18.40 -23.42 -19.66
CA HIS A 125 16.97 -23.16 -19.74
C HIS A 125 16.19 -24.39 -19.31
N VAL A 126 15.13 -24.18 -18.53
CA VAL A 126 14.25 -25.27 -18.12
C VAL A 126 13.11 -25.35 -19.14
N PRO A 127 13.09 -26.37 -20.02
CA PRO A 127 11.98 -26.54 -20.94
C PRO A 127 10.71 -26.92 -20.17
N ILE A 128 9.61 -26.24 -20.48
CA ILE A 128 8.29 -26.59 -19.98
C ILE A 128 7.60 -27.45 -21.05
N SER A 129 7.57 -28.76 -20.84
CA SER A 129 6.93 -29.73 -21.74
C SER A 129 5.43 -29.91 -21.48
N ASP A 130 4.98 -29.62 -20.25
CA ASP A 130 3.57 -29.67 -19.87
C ASP A 130 2.82 -28.41 -20.30
N ASN A 131 1.48 -28.48 -20.31
CA ASN A 131 0.63 -27.30 -20.51
C ASN A 131 0.97 -26.22 -19.46
N ILE A 132 1.25 -25.00 -19.94
CA ILE A 132 1.77 -23.91 -19.12
C ILE A 132 0.77 -23.44 -18.04
N ASP A 133 -0.53 -23.49 -18.32
CA ASP A 133 -1.57 -23.14 -17.35
C ASP A 133 -1.56 -24.14 -16.18
N THR A 134 -1.41 -25.44 -16.47
CA THR A 134 -1.29 -26.47 -15.43
C THR A 134 -0.03 -26.27 -14.57
N VAL A 135 1.06 -25.83 -15.19
CA VAL A 135 2.32 -25.53 -14.50
C VAL A 135 2.14 -24.33 -13.58
N HIS A 136 1.55 -23.25 -14.07
CA HIS A 136 1.23 -22.06 -13.29
C HIS A 136 0.29 -22.41 -12.13
N GLU A 137 -0.79 -23.15 -12.38
CA GLU A 137 -1.72 -23.63 -11.35
C GLU A 137 -1.01 -24.48 -10.29
N ALA A 138 -0.11 -25.37 -10.67
CA ALA A 138 0.68 -26.13 -9.70
C ALA A 138 1.60 -25.20 -8.89
N CYS A 139 2.25 -24.23 -9.53
CA CYS A 139 3.12 -23.26 -8.83
C CYS A 139 2.38 -22.45 -7.76
N THR A 140 1.09 -22.15 -7.96
CA THR A 140 0.26 -21.45 -6.94
C THR A 140 0.09 -22.22 -5.63
N ASP A 141 0.30 -23.55 -5.62
CA ASP A 141 0.27 -24.36 -4.40
C ASP A 141 1.57 -24.23 -3.58
N MET A 142 2.64 -23.69 -4.16
CA MET A 142 3.94 -23.60 -3.51
C MET A 142 4.01 -22.32 -2.69
N ASP A 143 4.32 -22.45 -1.39
CA ASP A 143 4.44 -21.26 -0.54
C ASP A 143 5.78 -20.56 -0.75
N TYR A 144 6.87 -21.33 -0.88
CA TYR A 144 8.23 -20.80 -1.02
C TYR A 144 9.11 -21.67 -1.90
N TRP A 145 9.90 -21.02 -2.73
CA TRP A 145 10.99 -21.60 -3.49
C TRP A 145 12.31 -21.35 -2.75
N ILE A 146 12.99 -22.40 -2.32
CA ILE A 146 14.32 -22.32 -1.72
C ILE A 146 15.35 -22.24 -2.84
N THR A 147 16.22 -21.24 -2.77
CA THR A 147 17.24 -20.96 -3.78
C THR A 147 18.59 -20.65 -3.14
N ASN A 148 19.64 -20.83 -3.92
CA ASN A 148 21.01 -20.58 -3.54
C ASN A 148 21.63 -19.32 -4.16
N SER A 149 20.87 -18.58 -4.96
CA SER A 149 21.31 -17.30 -5.52
C SER A 149 20.17 -16.39 -5.99
N PHE A 150 20.47 -15.10 -6.13
CA PHE A 150 19.54 -14.11 -6.69
C PHE A 150 19.27 -14.38 -8.17
N PHE A 151 20.30 -14.81 -8.90
CA PHE A 151 20.16 -15.19 -10.30
C PHE A 151 19.18 -16.35 -10.46
N GLU A 152 19.33 -17.41 -9.66
CA GLU A 152 18.43 -18.57 -9.67
C GLU A 152 16.98 -18.17 -9.37
N SER A 153 16.76 -17.33 -8.35
CA SER A 153 15.43 -16.79 -8.04
C SER A 153 14.81 -16.07 -9.25
N ASN A 154 15.60 -15.26 -9.95
CA ASN A 154 15.13 -14.55 -11.14
C ASN A 154 14.82 -15.52 -12.30
N VAL A 155 15.63 -16.56 -12.49
CA VAL A 155 15.37 -17.62 -13.48
C VAL A 155 14.02 -18.28 -13.21
N TYR A 156 13.78 -18.77 -11.99
CA TYR A 156 12.52 -19.44 -11.66
C TYR A 156 11.31 -18.50 -11.72
N LYS A 157 11.47 -17.24 -11.31
CA LYS A 157 10.42 -16.22 -11.41
C LYS A 157 9.99 -15.97 -12.86
N ASN A 158 10.95 -15.89 -13.78
CA ASN A 158 10.66 -15.61 -15.19
C ASN A 158 10.22 -16.87 -15.96
N THR A 159 10.63 -18.06 -15.51
CA THR A 159 10.31 -19.33 -16.17
C THR A 159 8.96 -19.88 -15.71
N PHE A 160 8.70 -19.92 -14.39
CA PHE A 160 7.59 -20.69 -13.83
C PHE A 160 6.45 -19.85 -13.28
N ASP A 161 6.73 -18.82 -12.48
CA ASP A 161 5.67 -17.97 -11.91
C ASP A 161 6.24 -16.62 -11.46
N LYS A 162 5.74 -15.54 -12.07
CA LYS A 162 6.13 -14.16 -11.75
C LYS A 162 5.78 -13.76 -10.31
N ASN A 163 4.83 -14.48 -9.69
CA ASN A 163 4.36 -14.27 -8.32
C ASN A 163 5.01 -15.23 -7.31
N ALA A 164 5.94 -16.10 -7.75
CA ALA A 164 6.66 -16.99 -6.87
C ALA A 164 7.39 -16.23 -5.75
N LYS A 165 7.37 -16.82 -4.55
CA LYS A 165 8.04 -16.30 -3.36
C LYS A 165 9.31 -17.11 -3.13
N PHE A 166 10.46 -16.44 -3.02
CA PHE A 166 11.75 -17.11 -2.88
C PHE A 166 12.31 -16.94 -1.47
N ILE A 167 12.83 -18.01 -0.86
CA ILE A 167 13.67 -17.97 0.33
C ILE A 167 15.09 -18.28 -0.13
N GLU A 168 15.88 -17.23 -0.32
CA GLU A 168 17.27 -17.30 -0.75
C GLU A 168 18.13 -17.62 0.49
N ILE A 169 18.40 -18.91 0.75
CA ILE A 169 19.17 -19.36 1.94
C ILE A 169 20.21 -20.45 1.65
N GLY A 170 20.42 -20.80 0.38
CA GLY A 170 21.31 -21.89 -0.03
C GLY A 170 20.55 -23.20 -0.30
N HIS A 171 21.24 -24.15 -0.93
CA HIS A 171 20.72 -25.49 -1.19
C HIS A 171 21.22 -26.46 -0.12
N ALA A 172 20.31 -27.12 0.60
CA ALA A 172 20.68 -28.04 1.69
C ALA A 172 21.62 -29.16 1.25
N ARG A 173 21.51 -29.64 -0.01
CA ARG A 173 22.42 -30.66 -0.54
C ARG A 173 23.88 -30.19 -0.60
N SER A 174 24.10 -28.89 -0.76
CA SER A 174 25.43 -28.27 -0.87
C SER A 174 26.13 -28.18 0.48
N ASP A 175 25.42 -28.30 1.61
CA ASP A 175 25.99 -28.12 2.95
C ASP A 175 27.15 -29.09 3.23
N CYS A 176 27.07 -30.31 2.69
CA CYS A 176 28.12 -31.31 2.84
C CYS A 176 29.48 -30.88 2.27
N LEU A 177 29.50 -29.94 1.32
CA LEU A 177 30.73 -29.41 0.70
C LEU A 177 31.54 -28.53 1.66
N PHE A 178 30.91 -28.01 2.72
CA PHE A 178 31.52 -27.12 3.70
C PHE A 178 31.93 -27.84 5.00
N SER A 179 31.58 -29.11 5.16
CA SER A 179 31.90 -29.89 6.34
C SER A 179 33.25 -30.59 6.21
N SER A 180 33.93 -30.85 7.34
CA SER A 180 35.23 -31.51 7.37
C SER A 180 35.17 -33.05 7.32
N CYS A 181 33.99 -33.67 7.26
CA CYS A 181 33.86 -35.14 7.22
C CYS A 181 34.19 -35.71 5.84
N ASN A 182 35.16 -36.62 5.79
CA ASN A 182 35.65 -37.40 4.62
C ASN A 182 35.79 -38.86 5.10
N LYS A 183 35.62 -39.97 4.34
CA LYS A 183 35.42 -40.26 2.90
C LYS A 183 34.80 -41.68 2.79
N ASN A 184 33.68 -41.84 2.05
CA ASN A 184 33.17 -43.16 1.66
C ASN A 184 33.69 -43.61 0.29
N ILE A 185 34.14 -42.71 -0.59
CA ILE A 185 34.46 -43.05 -1.99
C ILE A 185 35.72 -43.91 -2.12
N TYR A 186 36.77 -43.59 -1.36
CA TYR A 186 38.02 -44.35 -1.40
C TYR A 186 37.82 -45.76 -0.84
N SER A 187 37.05 -45.93 0.24
CA SER A 187 36.70 -47.26 0.75
C SER A 187 35.73 -48.00 -0.16
N TYR A 188 34.73 -47.33 -0.73
CA TYR A 188 33.71 -47.93 -1.62
C TYR A 188 34.32 -48.51 -2.90
N TYR A 189 35.28 -47.81 -3.51
CA TYR A 189 35.97 -48.27 -4.71
C TYR A 189 37.35 -48.88 -4.45
N ASN A 190 37.74 -49.04 -3.18
CA ASN A 190 39.05 -49.54 -2.77
C ASN A 190 40.22 -48.79 -3.45
N LEU A 191 40.17 -47.46 -3.39
CA LEU A 191 41.15 -46.57 -4.01
C LEU A 191 42.32 -46.28 -3.07
N ASP A 192 43.50 -46.17 -3.67
CA ASP A 192 44.71 -45.68 -3.02
C ASP A 192 44.52 -44.23 -2.53
N PRO A 193 44.72 -43.95 -1.22
CA PRO A 193 44.59 -42.61 -0.63
C PRO A 193 45.48 -41.54 -1.26
N ASP A 194 46.61 -41.94 -1.85
CA ASP A 194 47.59 -41.01 -2.45
C ASP A 194 47.18 -40.57 -3.86
N LYS A 195 46.22 -41.27 -4.49
CA LYS A 195 45.70 -40.89 -5.81
C LYS A 195 44.63 -39.82 -5.70
N LYS A 196 44.64 -38.89 -6.66
CA LYS A 196 43.60 -37.89 -6.85
C LYS A 196 42.49 -38.39 -7.76
N ILE A 197 41.30 -37.81 -7.67
CA ILE A 197 40.12 -38.30 -8.41
C ILE A 197 39.62 -37.24 -9.40
N VAL A 198 39.44 -37.64 -10.66
CA VAL A 198 38.77 -36.85 -11.70
C VAL A 198 37.35 -37.37 -11.87
N LEU A 199 36.36 -36.50 -11.79
CA LEU A 199 34.99 -36.84 -12.13
C LEU A 199 34.69 -36.42 -13.57
N TYR A 200 34.39 -37.39 -14.43
CA TYR A 200 33.84 -37.13 -15.76
C TYR A 200 32.32 -37.36 -15.73
N ALA A 201 31.53 -36.28 -15.87
CA ALA A 201 30.08 -36.30 -15.71
C ALA A 201 29.36 -35.57 -16.87
N PRO A 202 29.26 -36.19 -18.06
CA PRO A 202 28.58 -35.59 -19.21
C PRO A 202 27.05 -35.67 -19.09
N THR A 203 26.33 -34.71 -19.70
CA THR A 203 24.86 -34.75 -19.78
C THR A 203 24.34 -35.80 -20.78
N LYS A 204 23.07 -36.19 -20.62
CA LYS A 204 22.39 -37.12 -21.54
C LYS A 204 22.24 -36.50 -22.94
N ARG A 205 22.52 -37.28 -23.99
CA ARG A 205 22.11 -36.99 -25.38
C ARG A 205 20.98 -37.93 -25.83
N GLU A 206 20.14 -37.46 -26.74
CA GLU A 206 18.99 -38.23 -27.27
C GLU A 206 19.38 -39.11 -28.45
N ASP A 207 20.36 -38.69 -29.25
CA ASP A 207 20.80 -39.42 -30.43
C ASP A 207 21.58 -40.71 -30.10
N SER A 208 21.37 -41.71 -30.95
CA SER A 208 21.98 -43.05 -30.97
C SER A 208 23.50 -43.06 -31.22
N PHE A 209 24.14 -41.90 -31.36
CA PHE A 209 25.59 -41.76 -31.45
C PHE A 209 26.23 -41.72 -30.06
N ASN A 210 26.23 -42.88 -29.39
CA ASN A 210 27.01 -43.16 -28.17
C ASN A 210 28.52 -43.29 -28.49
N ASN A 211 29.10 -42.31 -29.20
CA ASN A 211 30.55 -42.28 -29.38
C ASN A 211 31.19 -41.65 -28.13
N PHE A 212 31.51 -42.49 -27.14
CA PHE A 212 32.43 -42.16 -26.04
C PHE A 212 33.86 -42.00 -26.59
N GLU A 213 34.06 -41.02 -27.48
CA GLU A 213 35.35 -40.64 -28.04
C GLU A 213 36.07 -39.65 -27.12
N LEU A 214 36.26 -40.04 -25.86
CA LEU A 214 37.24 -39.39 -25.00
C LEU A 214 38.29 -40.44 -24.68
N ASP A 215 39.51 -40.22 -25.15
CA ASP A 215 40.65 -41.04 -24.78
C ASP A 215 41.00 -40.74 -23.32
N PHE A 216 40.43 -41.53 -22.42
CA PHE A 216 40.62 -41.39 -20.98
C PHE A 216 42.08 -41.64 -20.57
N LYS A 217 42.85 -42.43 -21.32
CA LYS A 217 44.28 -42.65 -21.04
C LYS A 217 45.08 -41.39 -21.37
N LYS A 218 44.85 -40.81 -22.55
CA LYS A 218 45.46 -39.53 -22.94
C LYS A 218 45.04 -38.40 -21.98
N LEU A 219 43.76 -38.33 -21.62
CA LEU A 219 43.23 -37.36 -20.66
C LEU A 219 43.91 -37.48 -19.28
N LYS A 220 44.03 -38.71 -18.78
CA LYS A 220 44.74 -38.97 -17.53
C LYS A 220 46.19 -38.47 -17.61
N PHE A 221 46.92 -38.83 -18.67
CA PHE A 221 48.30 -38.40 -18.87
C PHE A 221 48.46 -36.86 -18.85
N ILE A 222 47.59 -36.11 -19.55
CA ILE A 222 47.68 -34.64 -19.56
C ILE A 222 47.37 -34.02 -18.19
N LEU A 223 46.43 -34.60 -17.43
CA LEU A 223 46.12 -34.16 -16.07
C LEU A 223 47.27 -34.45 -15.12
N GLU A 224 47.84 -35.66 -15.17
CA GLU A 224 49.00 -36.06 -14.36
C GLU A 224 50.22 -35.17 -14.68
N LYS A 225 50.45 -34.86 -15.96
CA LYS A 225 51.49 -33.91 -16.39
C LYS A 225 51.25 -32.49 -15.87
N LYS A 226 50.01 -32.01 -15.85
CA LYS A 226 49.70 -30.65 -15.39
C LYS A 226 49.79 -30.51 -13.87
N PHE A 227 49.20 -31.45 -13.13
CA PHE A 227 49.06 -31.35 -11.68
C PHE A 227 50.15 -32.10 -10.91
N GLN A 228 51.01 -32.86 -11.60
CA GLN A 228 52.15 -33.61 -11.02
C GLN A 228 51.71 -34.60 -9.91
N VAL A 229 50.55 -35.23 -10.11
CA VAL A 229 49.94 -36.22 -9.20
C VAL A 229 49.26 -37.34 -9.99
N ASN A 230 49.18 -38.54 -9.43
CA ASN A 230 48.49 -39.67 -10.05
C ASN A 230 46.97 -39.55 -9.94
N PHE A 231 46.25 -39.86 -11.02
CA PHE A 231 44.79 -39.76 -11.06
C PHE A 231 44.06 -41.09 -11.25
N VAL A 232 42.86 -41.17 -10.67
CA VAL A 232 41.78 -42.12 -10.97
C VAL A 232 40.64 -41.34 -11.63
N ILE A 233 40.09 -41.86 -12.74
CA ILE A 233 38.95 -41.22 -13.41
C ILE A 233 37.66 -41.98 -13.06
N LEU A 234 36.72 -41.30 -12.42
CA LEU A 234 35.36 -41.78 -12.20
C LEU A 234 34.45 -41.28 -13.32
N ILE A 235 33.78 -42.19 -14.02
CA ILE A 235 32.86 -41.87 -15.11
C ILE A 235 31.43 -42.00 -14.61
N ARG A 236 30.70 -40.88 -14.56
CA ARG A 236 29.29 -40.84 -14.12
C ARG A 236 28.37 -40.48 -15.28
N THR A 237 27.83 -41.48 -15.95
CA THR A 237 26.85 -41.30 -17.04
C THR A 237 25.40 -41.26 -16.52
N HIS A 238 24.47 -40.79 -17.35
CA HIS A 238 23.03 -40.80 -17.05
C HIS A 238 22.31 -42.11 -17.43
N ARG A 239 22.93 -42.97 -18.26
CA ARG A 239 22.46 -44.32 -18.60
C ARG A 239 23.48 -45.34 -18.08
N ASN A 240 23.01 -46.51 -17.65
CA ASN A 240 23.89 -47.61 -17.28
C ASN A 240 24.50 -48.20 -18.56
N LEU A 241 25.67 -47.69 -18.93
CA LEU A 241 26.36 -48.08 -20.14
C LEU A 241 27.38 -49.20 -19.90
N LYS A 242 27.55 -49.62 -18.63
CA LYS A 242 28.52 -50.61 -18.14
C LYS A 242 29.80 -50.63 -18.95
N PHE A 243 30.75 -49.79 -18.58
CA PHE A 243 32.06 -49.82 -19.22
C PHE A 243 32.95 -50.90 -18.60
N ASP A 244 33.49 -51.81 -19.41
CA ASP A 244 34.46 -52.82 -18.95
C ASP A 244 35.88 -52.23 -19.00
N PHE A 245 36.23 -51.41 -18.02
CA PHE A 245 37.58 -50.86 -17.86
C PHE A 245 38.38 -51.70 -16.86
N LYS A 246 38.76 -52.93 -17.25
CA LYS A 246 39.67 -53.73 -16.43
C LYS A 246 41.08 -53.13 -16.48
N ASN A 247 41.59 -52.70 -15.32
CA ASN A 247 42.99 -52.36 -15.02
C ASN A 247 43.55 -50.95 -15.32
N ASP A 248 42.74 -49.92 -15.64
CA ASP A 248 43.28 -48.61 -16.06
C ASP A 248 43.13 -47.43 -15.06
N ASN A 249 42.79 -47.67 -13.77
CA ASN A 249 42.36 -46.60 -12.83
C ASN A 249 41.21 -45.73 -13.40
N ILE A 250 40.37 -46.32 -14.25
CA ILE A 250 39.16 -45.72 -14.81
C ILE A 250 38.00 -46.56 -14.30
N ILE A 251 37.02 -45.94 -13.64
CA ILE A 251 35.98 -46.64 -12.90
C ILE A 251 34.61 -46.11 -13.31
N ASP A 252 33.68 -47.03 -13.58
CA ASP A 252 32.27 -46.70 -13.76
C ASP A 252 31.64 -46.34 -12.41
N ALA A 253 31.24 -45.07 -12.29
CA ALA A 253 30.63 -44.53 -11.09
C ALA A 253 29.10 -44.38 -11.21
N PHE A 254 28.46 -44.98 -12.23
CA PHE A 254 27.02 -44.86 -12.51
C PHE A 254 26.13 -45.16 -11.30
N ASP A 255 26.46 -46.18 -10.50
CA ASP A 255 25.64 -46.64 -9.36
C ASP A 255 26.07 -46.06 -8.00
N TYR A 256 27.03 -45.13 -7.94
CA TYR A 256 27.38 -44.51 -6.65
C TYR A 256 26.16 -43.82 -6.02
N PRO A 257 25.85 -44.03 -4.72
CA PRO A 257 24.58 -43.61 -4.14
C PRO A 257 24.33 -42.09 -4.11
N ASP A 258 25.33 -41.29 -3.71
CA ASP A 258 25.18 -39.84 -3.53
C ASP A 258 26.16 -39.04 -4.39
N VAL A 259 25.64 -38.23 -5.31
CA VAL A 259 26.46 -37.39 -6.20
C VAL A 259 27.20 -36.28 -5.45
N MET A 260 26.66 -35.79 -4.34
CA MET A 260 27.29 -34.69 -3.61
C MET A 260 28.58 -35.13 -2.89
N GLU A 261 28.67 -36.40 -2.51
CA GLU A 261 29.93 -37.00 -2.04
C GLU A 261 30.97 -37.02 -3.17
N LEU A 262 30.57 -37.36 -4.41
CA LEU A 262 31.48 -37.29 -5.56
C LEU A 262 31.95 -35.85 -5.79
N VAL A 263 31.04 -34.88 -5.76
CA VAL A 263 31.36 -33.46 -5.90
C VAL A 263 32.36 -33.00 -4.84
N LYS A 264 32.18 -33.44 -3.59
CA LYS A 264 33.06 -33.08 -2.48
C LYS A 264 34.45 -33.66 -2.63
N GLU A 265 34.54 -34.96 -2.91
CA GLU A 265 35.80 -35.71 -2.80
C GLU A 265 36.65 -35.69 -4.05
N CYS A 266 36.06 -35.52 -5.23
CA CYS A 266 36.82 -35.45 -6.47
C CYS A 266 37.65 -34.16 -6.53
N ASP A 267 38.85 -34.25 -7.09
CA ASP A 267 39.82 -33.14 -7.17
C ASP A 267 39.64 -32.32 -8.46
N VAL A 268 39.10 -32.90 -9.53
CA VAL A 268 38.85 -32.22 -10.82
C VAL A 268 37.48 -32.66 -11.37
N LEU A 269 36.72 -31.72 -11.95
CA LEU A 269 35.49 -32.02 -12.70
C LEU A 269 35.69 -31.75 -14.19
N ILE A 270 35.27 -32.69 -15.03
CA ILE A 270 35.10 -32.51 -16.47
C ILE A 270 33.64 -32.81 -16.80
N SER A 271 32.94 -31.80 -17.34
CA SER A 271 31.51 -31.88 -17.64
C SER A 271 31.15 -30.99 -18.82
N ASP A 272 29.88 -30.84 -19.15
CA ASP A 272 29.37 -30.08 -20.29
C ASP A 272 28.29 -29.06 -19.85
N TYR A 273 27.01 -29.30 -20.13
CA TYR A 273 25.88 -28.42 -19.76
C TYR A 273 25.22 -28.81 -18.44
N SER A 274 25.89 -29.64 -17.63
CA SER A 274 25.32 -30.18 -16.40
C SER A 274 25.25 -29.11 -15.31
N SER A 275 24.18 -29.13 -14.52
CA SER A 275 24.09 -28.30 -13.31
C SER A 275 25.08 -28.71 -12.22
N ILE A 276 25.72 -29.88 -12.33
CA ILE A 276 26.76 -30.33 -11.37
C ILE A 276 27.97 -29.38 -11.34
N ILE A 277 28.23 -28.67 -12.44
CA ILE A 277 29.29 -27.64 -12.53
C ILE A 277 29.09 -26.58 -11.45
N CYS A 278 27.83 -26.18 -11.21
CA CYS A 278 27.50 -25.20 -10.19
C CYS A 278 27.75 -25.69 -8.77
N ASP A 279 27.41 -26.94 -8.50
CA ASP A 279 27.64 -27.51 -7.18
C ASP A 279 29.16 -27.69 -6.95
N PHE A 280 29.90 -28.14 -7.97
CA PHE A 280 31.36 -28.30 -7.90
C PHE A 280 32.11 -26.98 -7.79
N ALA A 281 31.59 -25.91 -8.40
CA ALA A 281 32.14 -24.56 -8.29
C ALA A 281 32.28 -24.10 -6.83
N LEU A 282 31.41 -24.58 -5.92
CA LEU A 282 31.48 -24.24 -4.49
C LEU A 282 32.73 -24.82 -3.80
N THR A 283 33.37 -25.83 -4.38
CA THR A 283 34.58 -26.45 -3.83
C THR A 283 35.87 -25.67 -4.16
N TYR A 284 35.80 -24.70 -5.07
CA TYR A 284 36.96 -24.00 -5.63
C TYR A 284 38.02 -24.93 -6.28
N LYS A 285 37.63 -26.16 -6.63
CA LYS A 285 38.49 -27.10 -7.37
C LYS A 285 38.38 -26.86 -8.88
N PRO A 286 39.38 -27.32 -9.68
CA PRO A 286 39.38 -27.15 -11.13
C PRO A 286 38.16 -27.78 -11.80
N ILE A 287 37.58 -27.04 -12.75
CA ILE A 287 36.49 -27.49 -13.62
C ILE A 287 36.92 -27.23 -15.06
N PHE A 288 36.67 -28.19 -15.94
CA PHE A 288 36.85 -28.05 -17.39
C PHE A 288 35.54 -28.38 -18.12
N ILE A 289 35.12 -27.51 -19.03
CA ILE A 289 33.93 -27.74 -19.85
C ILE A 289 34.34 -28.38 -21.17
N TYR A 290 33.90 -29.62 -21.40
CA TYR A 290 34.08 -30.34 -22.65
C TYR A 290 32.74 -30.53 -23.38
N ALA A 291 32.46 -29.63 -24.31
CA ALA A 291 31.18 -29.48 -24.98
C ALA A 291 31.36 -29.50 -26.51
N LYS A 292 31.55 -30.70 -27.08
CA LYS A 292 31.79 -30.89 -28.53
C LYS A 292 30.71 -30.27 -29.43
N ASP A 293 29.48 -30.27 -28.92
CA ASP A 293 28.28 -29.81 -29.62
C ASP A 293 27.87 -28.39 -29.27
N TYR A 294 28.75 -27.58 -28.67
CA TYR A 294 28.43 -26.22 -28.19
C TYR A 294 27.75 -25.36 -29.24
N ASP A 295 28.31 -25.28 -30.43
CA ASP A 295 27.81 -24.42 -31.50
C ASP A 295 26.42 -24.85 -31.97
N THR A 296 26.12 -26.15 -31.97
CA THR A 296 24.79 -26.68 -32.32
C THR A 296 23.81 -26.58 -31.14
N PHE A 297 24.29 -26.76 -29.91
CA PHE A 297 23.48 -26.74 -28.70
C PHE A 297 22.90 -25.35 -28.42
N ILE A 298 23.68 -24.28 -28.58
CA ILE A 298 23.21 -22.90 -28.36
C ILE A 298 22.14 -22.46 -29.38
N LEU A 299 22.07 -23.11 -30.54
CA LEU A 299 21.05 -22.85 -31.56
C LEU A 299 19.73 -23.55 -31.24
N THR A 300 19.79 -24.74 -30.62
CA THR A 300 18.63 -25.61 -30.35
C THR A 300 18.10 -25.48 -28.93
N SER A 301 18.92 -24.96 -28.01
CA SER A 301 18.61 -24.80 -26.59
C SER A 301 18.99 -23.40 -26.10
N LYS A 302 18.20 -22.85 -25.18
CA LYS A 302 18.55 -21.60 -24.52
C LYS A 302 19.46 -21.87 -23.32
N LEU A 303 20.53 -21.11 -23.19
CA LEU A 303 21.36 -21.05 -21.98
C LEU A 303 21.08 -19.76 -21.25
N TYR A 304 21.12 -19.80 -19.91
CA TYR A 304 20.98 -18.59 -19.09
C TYR A 304 22.33 -17.89 -18.88
N HIS A 305 23.43 -18.63 -19.00
CA HIS A 305 24.80 -18.12 -18.92
C HIS A 305 25.49 -18.20 -20.27
N ASP A 306 26.40 -17.27 -20.52
CA ASP A 306 27.34 -17.36 -21.62
C ASP A 306 28.53 -18.23 -21.18
N TYR A 307 28.54 -19.49 -21.64
CA TYR A 307 29.55 -20.48 -21.24
C TYR A 307 30.97 -20.09 -21.67
N SER A 308 31.12 -19.29 -22.73
CA SER A 308 32.43 -18.79 -23.16
C SER A 308 33.06 -17.80 -22.15
N LYS A 309 32.23 -17.18 -21.30
CA LYS A 309 32.64 -16.22 -20.27
C LYS A 309 32.73 -16.83 -18.87
N LEU A 310 32.38 -18.11 -18.71
CA LEU A 310 32.50 -18.79 -17.43
C LEU A 310 33.98 -19.04 -17.09
N PRO A 311 34.32 -19.12 -15.79
CA PRO A 311 35.70 -19.33 -15.36
C PRO A 311 36.25 -20.74 -15.65
N PHE A 312 35.44 -21.65 -16.21
CA PHE A 312 35.69 -23.10 -16.25
C PHE A 312 36.38 -23.62 -17.51
N GLY A 313 36.83 -22.77 -18.44
CA GLY A 313 37.50 -23.20 -19.69
C GLY A 313 36.61 -24.04 -20.62
N LEU A 314 36.04 -23.41 -21.64
CA LEU A 314 35.19 -24.07 -22.65
C LEU A 314 36.05 -24.70 -23.75
N SER A 315 35.85 -26.00 -24.01
CA SER A 315 36.54 -26.77 -25.04
C SER A 315 35.54 -27.54 -25.91
N LYS A 316 35.66 -27.42 -27.23
CA LYS A 316 34.81 -28.06 -28.24
C LYS A 316 35.45 -29.29 -28.89
N ASN A 317 36.73 -29.50 -28.67
CA ASN A 317 37.47 -30.67 -29.14
C ASN A 317 38.59 -31.01 -28.16
N PHE A 318 39.21 -32.19 -28.31
CA PHE A 318 40.20 -32.67 -27.36
C PHE A 318 41.45 -31.77 -27.30
N ASN A 319 41.86 -31.18 -28.42
CA ASN A 319 43.02 -30.28 -28.45
C ASN A 319 42.76 -28.99 -27.65
N GLU A 320 41.55 -28.44 -27.73
CA GLU A 320 41.13 -27.31 -26.88
C GLU A 320 41.09 -27.70 -25.41
N LEU A 321 40.62 -28.91 -25.08
CA LEU A 321 40.63 -29.42 -23.70
C LEU A 321 42.05 -29.56 -23.16
N GLU A 322 42.96 -30.13 -23.95
CA GLU A 322 44.38 -30.24 -23.64
C GLU A 322 45.01 -28.86 -23.41
N ASN A 323 44.70 -27.88 -24.26
CA ASN A 323 45.16 -26.50 -24.09
C ASN A 323 44.59 -25.83 -22.83
N CYS A 324 43.31 -26.05 -22.52
CA CYS A 324 42.69 -25.50 -21.31
C CYS A 324 43.33 -26.08 -20.05
N ILE A 325 43.61 -27.39 -20.03
CA ILE A 325 44.29 -28.06 -18.91
C ILE A 325 45.74 -27.58 -18.79
N ALA A 326 46.49 -27.54 -19.89
CA ALA A 326 47.89 -27.11 -19.90
C ALA A 326 48.06 -25.67 -19.37
N ASN A 327 47.19 -24.75 -19.81
CA ASN A 327 47.22 -23.33 -19.45
C ASN A 327 46.45 -23.01 -18.16
N PHE A 328 45.90 -24.01 -17.46
CA PHE A 328 45.14 -23.77 -16.24
C PHE A 328 46.01 -23.12 -15.16
N ASP A 329 45.62 -21.95 -14.70
CA ASP A 329 46.25 -21.23 -13.59
C ASP A 329 45.27 -21.15 -12.41
N TYR A 330 45.69 -21.67 -11.26
CA TYR A 330 44.79 -21.86 -10.12
C TYR A 330 44.36 -20.53 -9.48
N ASP A 331 45.28 -19.55 -9.39
CA ASP A 331 45.01 -18.26 -8.76
C ASP A 331 44.06 -17.41 -9.61
N THR A 332 44.33 -17.34 -10.92
CA THR A 332 43.45 -16.67 -11.89
C THR A 332 42.05 -17.31 -11.90
N TYR A 333 41.99 -18.64 -11.90
CA TYR A 333 40.73 -19.38 -11.83
C TYR A 333 39.95 -19.02 -10.57
N LYS A 334 40.60 -19.06 -9.41
CA LYS A 334 39.96 -18.80 -8.11
C LYS A 334 39.41 -17.37 -8.03
N GLN A 335 40.13 -16.38 -8.56
CA GLN A 335 39.67 -15.01 -8.62
C GLN A 335 38.43 -14.87 -9.52
N LYS A 336 38.48 -15.37 -10.76
CA LYS A 336 37.35 -15.30 -11.71
C LYS A 336 36.13 -16.07 -11.20
N LEU A 337 36.35 -17.20 -10.54
CA LEU A 337 35.30 -17.98 -9.91
C LEU A 337 34.62 -17.22 -8.78
N LYS A 338 35.38 -16.57 -7.91
CA LYS A 338 34.84 -15.71 -6.86
C LYS A 338 34.00 -14.58 -7.44
N GLU A 339 34.52 -13.88 -8.46
CA GLU A 339 33.79 -12.80 -9.15
C GLU A 339 32.49 -13.32 -9.79
N TRP A 340 32.52 -14.49 -10.42
CA TRP A 340 31.31 -15.10 -10.98
C TRP A 340 30.28 -15.47 -9.90
N LEU A 341 30.70 -16.09 -8.79
CA LEU A 341 29.83 -16.42 -7.66
C LEU A 341 29.20 -15.16 -7.03
N GLU A 342 29.96 -14.08 -6.91
CA GLU A 342 29.46 -12.78 -6.44
C GLU A 342 28.43 -12.19 -7.42
N ASN A 343 28.70 -12.26 -8.73
CA ASN A 343 27.81 -11.73 -9.78
C ASN A 343 26.48 -12.47 -9.87
N VAL A 344 26.46 -13.79 -9.69
CA VAL A 344 25.21 -14.55 -9.64
C VAL A 344 24.47 -14.36 -8.30
N GLY A 345 25.13 -13.76 -7.31
CA GLY A 345 24.59 -13.54 -5.98
C GLY A 345 24.51 -14.84 -5.17
N CYS A 346 25.57 -15.64 -5.20
CA CYS A 346 25.67 -16.87 -4.43
C CYS A 346 25.61 -16.58 -2.91
N ILE A 347 24.86 -17.41 -2.19
CA ILE A 347 24.60 -17.25 -0.74
C ILE A 347 24.84 -18.54 0.04
N GLU A 348 25.51 -19.52 -0.56
CA GLU A 348 25.86 -20.79 0.09
C GLU A 348 26.85 -20.55 1.23
N ASP A 349 26.51 -21.05 2.43
CA ASP A 349 27.34 -20.90 3.63
C ASP A 349 27.47 -22.20 4.45
N GLY A 350 27.06 -23.32 3.85
CA GLY A 350 27.11 -24.65 4.48
C GLY A 350 26.10 -24.87 5.60
N LYS A 351 25.04 -24.04 5.69
CA LYS A 351 24.05 -24.08 6.78
C LYS A 351 22.61 -24.06 6.28
N ALA A 352 22.36 -24.31 4.99
CA ALA A 352 21.04 -24.23 4.39
C ALA A 352 20.06 -25.26 4.99
N GLY A 353 20.47 -26.51 5.16
CA GLY A 353 19.71 -27.56 5.81
C GLY A 353 19.26 -27.14 7.21
N LYS A 354 20.19 -26.67 8.05
CA LYS A 354 19.89 -26.18 9.40
C LYS A 354 18.92 -24.99 9.40
N LYS A 355 19.09 -24.05 8.48
CA LYS A 355 18.19 -22.90 8.30
C LYS A 355 16.78 -23.35 7.94
N ILE A 356 16.64 -24.28 7.00
CA ILE A 356 15.35 -24.84 6.54
C ILE A 356 14.69 -25.67 7.64
N SER A 357 15.43 -26.53 8.33
CA SER A 357 14.91 -27.33 9.44
C SER A 357 14.38 -26.45 10.57
N ASN A 358 15.10 -25.37 10.91
CA ASN A 358 14.63 -24.38 11.87
C ASN A 358 13.35 -23.66 11.39
N LEU A 359 13.27 -23.28 10.10
CA LEU A 359 12.05 -22.74 9.48
C LEU A 359 10.86 -23.67 9.74
N ILE A 360 11.03 -24.95 9.43
CA ILE A 360 10.01 -26.00 9.54
C ILE A 360 9.57 -26.21 10.98
N ILE A 361 10.53 -26.40 11.90
CA ILE A 361 10.25 -26.65 13.33
C ILE A 361 9.48 -25.48 13.94
N GLN A 362 9.87 -24.24 13.62
CA GLN A 362 9.15 -23.08 14.13
C GLN A 362 7.76 -22.96 13.52
N PHE A 363 7.58 -23.25 12.23
CA PHE A 363 6.26 -23.28 11.60
C PHE A 363 5.32 -24.32 12.22
N ILE A 364 5.89 -25.44 12.69
CA ILE A 364 5.17 -26.47 13.44
C ILE A 364 4.82 -25.99 14.86
N ASN A 365 5.74 -25.27 15.54
CA ASN A 365 5.61 -24.92 16.96
C ASN A 365 4.88 -23.59 17.28
N LYS A 366 4.84 -22.59 16.39
CA LYS A 366 4.51 -21.18 16.73
C LYS A 366 3.26 -20.54 16.09
N ASP A 367 2.25 -21.33 15.71
CA ASP A 367 0.93 -20.81 15.30
C ASP A 367 0.82 -20.27 13.85
N LYS A 368 -0.41 -20.27 13.32
CA LYS A 368 -0.80 -20.30 11.88
C LYS A 368 -0.65 -18.99 11.08
N ASN A 369 -0.30 -17.88 11.73
CA ASN A 369 -0.36 -16.53 11.13
C ASN A 369 1.00 -15.96 10.69
N ILE A 370 2.07 -16.77 10.65
CA ILE A 370 3.36 -16.31 10.14
C ILE A 370 3.29 -16.22 8.62
N ASN A 371 2.98 -15.04 8.10
CA ASN A 371 2.98 -14.75 6.68
C ASN A 371 4.44 -14.56 6.23
N LEU A 372 5.16 -15.63 5.85
CA LEU A 372 6.63 -15.57 5.74
C LEU A 372 7.14 -14.65 4.60
N TYR A 373 6.38 -14.43 3.51
CA TYR A 373 6.63 -13.40 2.47
C TYR A 373 5.35 -12.78 1.90
N THR A 374 5.47 -11.53 1.46
CA THR A 374 4.58 -10.85 0.52
C THR A 374 5.40 -9.94 -0.42
N THR A 375 5.57 -10.32 -1.70
CA THR A 375 6.13 -9.47 -2.80
C THR A 375 7.33 -8.56 -2.44
N ASN A 376 8.58 -9.05 -2.61
CA ASN A 376 9.84 -8.41 -2.16
C ASN A 376 9.93 -8.09 -0.65
N GLN A 377 8.89 -8.40 0.12
CA GLN A 377 8.83 -8.15 1.56
C GLN A 377 9.06 -9.44 2.33
N ILE A 378 9.93 -9.38 3.32
CA ILE A 378 10.29 -10.50 4.19
C ILE A 378 9.81 -10.23 5.61
N THR A 379 9.44 -11.28 6.34
CA THR A 379 9.22 -11.14 7.79
C THR A 379 10.54 -10.97 8.52
N PRO A 380 10.55 -10.37 9.74
CA PRO A 380 11.72 -10.40 10.61
C PRO A 380 12.23 -11.83 10.86
N TYR A 381 11.35 -12.83 10.80
CA TYR A 381 11.76 -14.21 10.94
C TYR A 381 12.57 -14.71 9.74
N ILE A 382 12.06 -14.54 8.53
CA ILE A 382 12.79 -14.87 7.30
C ILE A 382 14.11 -14.09 7.23
N ALA A 383 14.09 -12.82 7.61
CA ALA A 383 15.30 -12.00 7.67
C ALA A 383 16.41 -12.65 8.50
N LYS A 384 16.08 -13.21 9.68
CA LYS A 384 17.04 -13.93 10.52
C LYS A 384 17.63 -15.12 9.78
N ILE A 385 16.77 -15.91 9.13
CA ILE A 385 17.18 -17.13 8.42
C ILE A 385 18.08 -16.76 7.23
N MET A 386 17.78 -15.68 6.53
CA MET A 386 18.61 -15.10 5.48
C MET A 386 19.91 -14.46 6.00
N GLY A 387 20.16 -14.49 7.32
CA GLY A 387 21.40 -14.01 7.92
C GLY A 387 21.47 -12.51 8.17
N PHE A 388 20.36 -11.76 8.02
CA PHE A 388 20.34 -10.34 8.34
C PHE A 388 20.48 -10.12 9.85
N LYS A 389 21.47 -9.31 10.22
CA LYS A 389 21.71 -8.89 11.61
C LYS A 389 21.04 -7.58 11.98
N ASN A 390 20.75 -6.74 10.98
CA ASN A 390 20.22 -5.39 11.18
C ASN A 390 18.99 -5.16 10.30
N ILE A 391 18.00 -4.42 10.81
CA ILE A 391 16.94 -3.80 9.99
C ILE A 391 17.11 -2.29 10.09
N TYR A 392 17.22 -1.62 8.95
CA TYR A 392 17.34 -0.18 8.87
C TYR A 392 15.96 0.46 8.73
N PHE A 393 15.72 1.49 9.53
CA PHE A 393 14.49 2.23 9.54
C PHE A 393 14.78 3.71 9.31
N THR A 394 13.91 4.33 8.53
CA THR A 394 13.83 5.77 8.40
C THR A 394 12.39 6.21 8.70
N PHE A 395 12.18 7.52 8.84
CA PHE A 395 10.85 8.05 9.09
C PHE A 395 9.95 7.92 7.86
N ARG A 396 8.64 7.96 8.09
CA ARG A 396 7.61 7.50 7.15
C ARG A 396 7.53 8.28 5.83
N ASN A 397 8.21 9.43 5.72
CA ASN A 397 7.94 10.37 4.65
C ASN A 397 8.79 10.06 3.41
N ILE A 398 8.28 10.47 2.24
CA ILE A 398 8.92 10.24 0.94
C ILE A 398 10.38 10.74 0.94
N GLY A 399 10.62 11.96 1.42
CA GLY A 399 11.97 12.54 1.47
C GLY A 399 12.95 11.66 2.26
N ASP A 400 12.50 11.13 3.39
CA ASP A 400 13.34 10.32 4.27
C ASP A 400 13.75 8.98 3.65
N GLN A 401 12.87 8.41 2.83
CA GLN A 401 13.15 7.19 2.07
C GLN A 401 14.15 7.47 0.94
N ILE A 402 13.98 8.57 0.20
CA ILE A 402 14.88 8.97 -0.90
C ILE A 402 16.30 9.24 -0.38
N ILE A 403 16.43 9.95 0.75
CA ILE A 403 17.73 10.25 1.36
C ILE A 403 18.42 8.99 1.89
N MET A 404 17.64 8.09 2.53
CA MET A 404 18.16 6.81 2.99
C MET A 404 18.60 5.92 1.82
N MET A 405 17.86 5.94 0.70
CA MET A 405 18.19 5.17 -0.49
C MET A 405 19.58 5.50 -1.03
N ARG A 406 19.88 6.79 -1.20
CA ARG A 406 21.22 7.22 -1.62
C ARG A 406 22.29 6.83 -0.60
N SER A 407 22.02 7.03 0.69
CA SER A 407 22.99 6.75 1.74
C SER A 407 23.34 5.25 1.83
N LEU A 408 22.35 4.37 1.64
CA LEU A 408 22.55 2.92 1.58
C LEU A 408 23.21 2.46 0.28
N GLU A 409 22.96 3.15 -0.84
CA GLU A 409 23.65 2.88 -2.10
C GLU A 409 25.17 3.10 -1.95
N LEU A 410 25.56 4.23 -1.38
CA LEU A 410 26.98 4.53 -1.10
C LEU A 410 27.60 3.50 -0.16
N LEU A 411 26.87 3.06 0.87
CA LEU A 411 27.33 2.01 1.78
C LEU A 411 27.43 0.65 1.09
N HIS A 412 26.49 0.31 0.21
CA HIS A 412 26.53 -0.91 -0.59
C HIS A 412 27.74 -0.92 -1.53
N GLN A 413 28.04 0.20 -2.18
CA GLN A 413 29.21 0.31 -3.06
C GLN A 413 30.52 0.00 -2.32
N LYS A 414 30.67 0.48 -1.07
CA LYS A 414 31.84 0.24 -0.21
C LYS A 414 31.89 -1.17 0.39
N THR A 415 30.75 -1.71 0.83
CA THR A 415 30.71 -2.96 1.64
C THR A 415 30.23 -4.19 0.88
N LYS A 416 29.63 -4.02 -0.30
CA LYS A 416 28.89 -5.03 -1.08
C LYS A 416 27.76 -5.73 -0.31
N GLN A 417 27.38 -5.20 0.86
CA GLN A 417 26.32 -5.78 1.69
C GLN A 417 24.93 -5.48 1.11
N ILE A 418 24.02 -6.43 1.27
CA ILE A 418 22.59 -6.22 1.04
C ILE A 418 21.97 -5.77 2.36
N PHE A 419 21.10 -4.77 2.30
CA PHE A 419 20.46 -4.20 3.48
C PHE A 419 19.01 -4.62 3.58
N LEU A 420 18.55 -4.78 4.81
CA LEU A 420 17.16 -5.01 5.11
C LEU A 420 16.56 -3.73 5.65
N ILE A 421 15.51 -3.23 5.02
CA ILE A 421 14.83 -2.00 5.45
C ILE A 421 13.43 -2.29 5.97
N GLY A 422 12.99 -1.54 6.97
CA GLY A 422 11.59 -1.50 7.39
C GLY A 422 10.93 -0.21 6.93
N THR A 423 9.85 -0.31 6.16
CA THR A 423 9.14 0.87 5.64
C THR A 423 7.63 0.67 5.52
N THR A 424 6.88 1.77 5.58
CA THR A 424 5.44 1.81 5.23
C THR A 424 5.21 2.12 3.75
N LEU A 425 6.28 2.39 2.99
CA LEU A 425 6.26 2.75 1.57
C LEU A 425 7.11 1.76 0.75
N PRO A 426 6.79 0.45 0.76
CA PRO A 426 7.61 -0.59 0.11
C PRO A 426 7.79 -0.35 -1.40
N ASP A 427 6.79 0.23 -2.07
CA ASP A 427 6.82 0.46 -3.52
C ASP A 427 7.97 1.38 -3.95
N LEU A 428 8.38 2.34 -3.12
CA LEU A 428 9.51 3.22 -3.43
C LEU A 428 10.83 2.45 -3.64
N TRP A 429 10.95 1.27 -3.04
CA TRP A 429 12.17 0.47 -3.03
C TRP A 429 12.18 -0.68 -4.05
N LYS A 430 11.11 -0.81 -4.85
CA LYS A 430 10.89 -1.95 -5.75
C LYS A 430 12.06 -2.23 -6.70
N GLU A 431 12.69 -1.19 -7.23
CA GLU A 431 13.79 -1.28 -8.20
C GLU A 431 15.20 -1.20 -7.54
N VAL A 432 15.28 -1.18 -6.21
CA VAL A 432 16.54 -1.10 -5.47
C VAL A 432 17.09 -2.50 -5.19
N LYS A 433 18.02 -2.97 -6.03
CA LYS A 433 18.48 -4.37 -6.03
C LYS A 433 19.27 -4.80 -4.79
N PHE A 434 19.96 -3.88 -4.12
CA PHE A 434 20.78 -4.16 -2.94
C PHE A 434 20.01 -4.05 -1.62
N VAL A 435 18.68 -4.00 -1.68
CA VAL A 435 17.80 -3.89 -0.51
C VAL A 435 16.72 -4.96 -0.54
N LYS A 436 16.45 -5.56 0.62
CA LYS A 436 15.23 -6.33 0.91
C LYS A 436 14.34 -5.51 1.82
N VAL A 437 13.02 -5.65 1.68
CA VAL A 437 12.05 -4.78 2.36
C VAL A 437 11.30 -5.57 3.44
N ILE A 438 10.92 -4.91 4.53
CA ILE A 438 9.88 -5.36 5.46
C ILE A 438 8.76 -4.34 5.38
N ASN A 439 7.59 -4.75 4.91
CA ASN A 439 6.41 -3.89 4.86
C ASN A 439 5.73 -3.83 6.22
N LEU A 440 5.76 -2.64 6.79
CA LEU A 440 5.21 -2.39 8.13
C LEU A 440 3.68 -2.24 8.14
N LYS A 441 3.01 -2.17 6.96
CA LYS A 441 1.53 -2.11 6.88
C LYS A 441 0.87 -3.48 7.04
N GLU A 442 1.51 -4.53 6.55
CA GLU A 442 0.98 -5.91 6.60
C GLU A 442 1.26 -6.60 7.93
N ILE A 443 2.27 -6.12 8.64
CA ILE A 443 2.41 -6.38 10.08
C ILE A 443 1.38 -5.48 10.78
N LYS A 444 0.23 -6.05 11.15
CA LYS A 444 -0.88 -5.29 11.78
C LYS A 444 -0.35 -4.38 12.92
N PRO A 445 -0.79 -3.11 13.00
CA PRO A 445 -0.04 -2.04 13.63
C PRO A 445 -0.39 -1.84 15.10
N HIS A 446 0.64 -1.63 15.91
CA HIS A 446 0.70 -0.47 16.79
C HIS A 446 2.17 -0.03 16.96
N ILE A 447 2.71 0.47 15.85
CA ILE A 447 3.75 1.52 15.70
C ILE A 447 4.80 1.55 16.83
N TYR A 448 5.97 0.95 16.58
CA TYR A 448 7.16 1.04 17.43
C TYR A 448 6.87 0.94 18.92
N GLN A 449 6.18 -0.12 19.32
CA GLN A 449 6.10 -0.53 20.71
C GLN A 449 7.29 -1.40 21.09
N LYS A 450 7.61 -1.41 22.39
CA LYS A 450 8.70 -2.20 22.96
C LYS A 450 8.57 -3.66 22.52
N GLU A 451 7.35 -4.16 22.38
CA GLU A 451 7.05 -5.52 21.94
C GLU A 451 7.55 -5.88 20.53
N GLN A 452 7.46 -4.97 19.55
CA GLN A 452 8.03 -5.23 18.21
C GLN A 452 9.57 -5.16 18.23
N PHE A 453 10.12 -4.20 18.99
CA PHE A 453 11.56 -4.09 19.21
C PHE A 453 12.10 -5.35 19.90
N ASP A 454 11.43 -5.80 20.96
CA ASP A 454 11.74 -7.00 21.73
C ASP A 454 11.55 -8.24 20.86
N LEU A 455 10.52 -8.30 20.01
CA LEU A 455 10.32 -9.38 19.07
C LEU A 455 11.47 -9.48 18.06
N MET A 456 11.84 -8.38 17.41
CA MET A 456 12.99 -8.35 16.48
C MET A 456 14.31 -8.71 17.20
N THR A 457 14.51 -8.15 18.40
CA THR A 457 15.69 -8.43 19.23
C THR A 457 15.72 -9.88 19.71
N SER A 458 14.56 -10.48 20.03
CA SER A 458 14.44 -11.91 20.38
C SER A 458 14.81 -12.82 19.22
N TYR A 459 14.64 -12.34 17.99
CA TYR A 459 15.15 -13.00 16.80
C TYR A 459 16.63 -12.71 16.53
N GLY A 460 17.31 -11.89 17.33
CA GLY A 460 18.72 -11.55 17.13
C GLY A 460 18.94 -10.49 16.04
N ILE A 461 17.88 -9.76 15.67
CA ILE A 461 17.95 -8.69 14.67
C ILE A 461 17.94 -7.34 15.39
N LYS A 462 18.93 -6.50 15.08
CA LYS A 462 19.09 -5.18 15.65
C LYS A 462 18.38 -4.12 14.80
N PRO A 463 17.38 -3.42 15.33
CA PRO A 463 16.78 -2.28 14.63
C PRO A 463 17.73 -1.07 14.67
N ILE A 464 18.02 -0.49 13.50
CA ILE A 464 18.84 0.70 13.32
C ILE A 464 17.94 1.82 12.82
N PHE A 465 17.81 2.88 13.59
CA PHE A 465 17.04 4.06 13.21
C PHE A 465 17.98 5.13 12.71
N LEU A 466 17.74 5.61 11.50
CA LEU A 466 18.48 6.69 10.89
C LEU A 466 17.60 7.93 10.86
N THR A 467 18.03 8.97 11.57
CA THR A 467 17.44 10.29 11.43
C THR A 467 18.35 11.19 10.60
N GLN A 468 17.75 12.07 9.79
CA GLN A 468 18.49 13.17 9.13
C GLN A 468 18.86 14.29 10.11
N GLU A 469 18.37 14.20 11.35
CA GLU A 469 18.34 15.28 12.32
C GLU A 469 19.51 15.17 13.30
N SER A 470 19.96 16.30 13.84
CA SER A 470 20.92 16.34 14.94
C SER A 470 20.20 16.68 16.25
N PHE A 471 20.78 16.29 17.37
CA PHE A 471 20.21 16.54 18.69
C PHE A 471 21.29 16.91 19.69
N ASN A 472 21.05 17.98 20.45
CA ASN A 472 21.86 18.40 21.59
C ASN A 472 21.09 18.16 22.88
N LYS A 473 21.78 17.77 23.96
CA LYS A 473 21.15 17.52 25.26
C LYS A 473 21.25 18.78 26.13
N GLU A 474 20.13 19.43 26.41
CA GLU A 474 20.05 20.61 27.29
C GLU A 474 19.07 20.35 28.44
N LYS A 475 19.48 20.62 29.68
CA LYS A 475 18.64 20.46 30.90
C LYS A 475 17.88 19.11 30.95
N GLY A 476 18.54 18.03 30.53
CA GLY A 476 17.98 16.67 30.50
C GLY A 476 17.01 16.37 29.35
N LYS A 477 16.76 17.31 28.43
CA LYS A 477 15.94 17.11 27.22
C LYS A 477 16.81 17.17 25.97
N TYR A 478 16.54 16.30 25.00
CA TYR A 478 17.14 16.42 23.69
C TYR A 478 16.40 17.47 22.88
N ILE A 479 17.12 18.49 22.44
CA ILE A 479 16.64 19.55 21.56
C ILE A 479 17.19 19.27 20.17
N ARG A 480 16.30 19.24 19.18
CA ARG A 480 16.68 19.07 17.79
C ARG A 480 17.50 20.28 17.33
N THR A 481 18.63 20.00 16.69
CA THR A 481 19.54 20.99 16.10
C THR A 481 19.80 20.65 14.63
N TYR A 482 20.34 21.61 13.89
CA TYR A 482 20.77 21.39 12.52
C TYR A 482 22.17 20.78 12.49
N GLY A 483 22.37 19.79 11.62
CA GLY A 483 23.68 19.19 11.40
C GLY A 483 24.63 20.19 10.73
N PRO A 484 25.95 19.93 10.76
CA PRO A 484 26.95 20.82 10.15
C PRO A 484 26.97 20.72 8.61
N SER A 485 26.37 19.67 8.04
CA SER A 485 26.46 19.35 6.61
C SER A 485 25.09 19.05 6.02
N HIS A 486 25.06 18.77 4.71
CA HIS A 486 23.85 18.35 4.00
C HIS A 486 23.23 17.06 4.59
N ILE A 487 21.90 16.92 4.55
CA ILE A 487 21.17 15.78 5.14
C ILE A 487 21.68 14.40 4.69
N VAL A 488 22.03 14.23 3.41
CA VAL A 488 22.58 12.97 2.87
C VAL A 488 23.92 12.65 3.53
N ALA A 489 24.81 13.64 3.61
CA ALA A 489 26.12 13.51 4.23
C ALA A 489 26.01 13.17 5.73
N ASN A 490 25.05 13.80 6.43
CA ASN A 490 24.76 13.49 7.83
C ASN A 490 24.29 12.03 8.01
N VAL A 491 23.40 11.53 7.15
CA VAL A 491 22.93 10.12 7.23
C VAL A 491 24.07 9.14 6.89
N CYS A 492 24.92 9.47 5.90
CA CYS A 492 26.10 8.67 5.57
C CYS A 492 27.07 8.56 6.76
N SER A 493 27.37 9.68 7.42
CA SER A 493 28.18 9.71 8.65
C SER A 493 27.61 8.78 9.72
N LYS A 494 26.28 8.80 9.94
CA LYS A 494 25.59 7.93 10.92
C LYS A 494 25.60 6.45 10.54
N LEU A 495 25.66 6.14 9.25
CA LEU A 495 25.85 4.78 8.74
C LEU A 495 27.30 4.28 8.91
N GLY A 496 28.21 5.14 9.37
CA GLY A 496 29.62 4.82 9.53
C GLY A 496 30.45 4.99 8.25
N LEU A 497 29.93 5.73 7.27
CA LEU A 497 30.74 6.17 6.13
C LEU A 497 31.63 7.35 6.55
N GLU A 498 32.80 7.43 5.94
CA GLU A 498 33.83 8.44 6.18
C GLU A 498 34.47 8.86 4.85
N GLY A 499 34.98 10.09 4.81
CA GLY A 499 35.61 10.68 3.63
C GLY A 499 34.63 11.47 2.77
N ASP A 500 34.93 11.56 1.48
CA ASP A 500 34.21 12.39 0.53
C ASP A 500 32.87 11.77 0.12
N ILE A 501 31.77 12.45 0.48
CA ILE A 501 30.40 12.05 0.16
C ILE A 501 29.82 12.97 -0.91
N ALA A 502 29.54 12.38 -2.06
CA ALA A 502 28.76 13.00 -3.12
C ALA A 502 27.29 13.17 -2.69
N VAL A 503 26.83 14.42 -2.71
CA VAL A 503 25.43 14.77 -2.50
C VAL A 503 24.76 14.95 -3.86
N ASP A 504 24.26 13.83 -4.33
CA ASP A 504 23.36 13.64 -5.46
C ASP A 504 22.25 12.68 -5.02
N LEU A 505 21.09 12.74 -5.67
CA LEU A 505 20.00 11.81 -5.40
C LEU A 505 19.75 10.97 -6.64
N HIS A 506 19.44 9.71 -6.43
CA HIS A 506 19.06 8.80 -7.49
C HIS A 506 17.81 8.03 -7.07
N PHE A 507 16.80 8.02 -7.94
CA PHE A 507 15.62 7.18 -7.79
C PHE A 507 15.48 6.27 -9.01
N PRO A 508 15.63 4.94 -8.86
CA PRO A 508 15.60 4.03 -9.99
C PRO A 508 14.17 3.86 -10.51
N LEU A 509 13.97 4.24 -11.78
CA LEU A 509 12.77 3.98 -12.58
C LEU A 509 13.07 2.89 -13.62
N SER A 510 12.15 1.95 -13.81
CA SER A 510 12.21 0.98 -14.91
C SER A 510 11.95 1.65 -16.27
N GLU A 511 12.34 0.99 -17.37
CA GLU A 511 12.12 1.54 -18.72
C GLU A 511 10.63 1.81 -19.01
N LYS A 512 9.73 0.95 -18.52
CA LYS A 512 8.28 1.17 -18.64
C LYS A 512 7.81 2.39 -17.83
N GLU A 513 8.43 2.65 -16.67
CA GLU A 513 8.05 3.79 -15.83
C GLU A 513 8.54 5.11 -16.42
N LYS A 514 9.67 5.11 -17.14
CA LYS A 514 10.19 6.31 -17.81
C LYS A 514 9.30 6.82 -18.93
N THR A 515 8.45 5.97 -19.52
CA THR A 515 7.52 6.37 -20.61
C THR A 515 6.19 6.94 -20.11
N PHE A 516 5.92 6.91 -18.80
CA PHE A 516 4.67 7.38 -18.21
C PHE A 516 4.81 8.76 -17.56
N GLY A 517 3.76 9.59 -17.59
CA GLY A 517 3.69 10.83 -16.79
C GLY A 517 3.85 12.13 -17.57
N ARG A 518 3.78 12.08 -18.91
CA ARG A 518 3.56 13.23 -19.79
C ARG A 518 2.06 13.30 -20.12
N PHE A 519 1.39 14.36 -19.71
CA PHE A 519 -0.06 14.54 -19.88
C PHE A 519 -0.43 15.66 -20.86
N VAL A 520 0.58 16.34 -21.41
CA VAL A 520 0.43 17.53 -22.24
C VAL A 520 1.03 17.26 -23.61
N SER A 521 0.55 18.00 -24.62
CA SER A 521 1.06 17.88 -25.99
C SER A 521 2.58 18.13 -26.06
N GLU A 522 3.26 17.53 -27.04
CA GLU A 522 4.73 17.59 -27.16
C GLU A 522 5.26 19.03 -27.28
N ASN A 523 4.47 19.95 -27.85
CA ASN A 523 4.85 21.35 -28.07
C ASN A 523 4.66 22.24 -26.84
N ARG A 524 4.03 21.73 -25.77
CA ARG A 524 3.77 22.47 -24.53
C ARG A 524 4.72 22.03 -23.43
N LYS A 525 5.06 22.94 -22.51
CA LYS A 525 5.88 22.64 -21.33
C LYS A 525 5.00 22.23 -20.16
N GLN A 526 5.35 21.10 -19.54
CA GLN A 526 4.64 20.53 -18.39
C GLN A 526 5.27 20.98 -17.07
N ILE A 527 4.48 21.60 -16.19
CA ILE A 527 4.92 22.00 -14.84
C ILE A 527 4.18 21.17 -13.79
N ALA A 528 4.90 20.30 -13.08
CA ALA A 528 4.42 19.64 -11.87
C ALA A 528 4.34 20.63 -10.71
N ILE A 529 3.20 20.71 -10.05
CA ILE A 529 2.97 21.68 -8.96
C ILE A 529 2.28 21.03 -7.76
N ILE A 530 2.65 21.45 -6.55
CA ILE A 530 1.98 21.05 -5.30
C ILE A 530 1.58 22.29 -4.49
N SER A 531 0.36 22.29 -3.95
CA SER A 531 -0.19 23.41 -3.18
C SER A 531 -0.11 23.26 -1.66
N GLY A 532 0.33 22.10 -1.16
CA GLY A 532 0.43 21.80 0.26
C GLY A 532 1.80 21.30 0.71
N GLY A 533 2.11 21.57 1.97
CA GLY A 533 3.28 21.05 2.69
C GLY A 533 2.86 20.45 4.03
N LEU A 534 3.71 19.58 4.59
CA LEU A 534 3.43 18.88 5.85
C LEU A 534 3.20 19.84 7.04
N GLN A 535 3.83 21.01 6.99
CA GLN A 535 3.75 22.05 8.02
C GLN A 535 3.59 23.41 7.35
N ARG A 536 2.95 24.35 8.05
CA ARG A 536 2.57 25.65 7.47
C ARG A 536 3.74 26.48 6.91
N TYR A 537 4.94 26.41 7.52
CA TYR A 537 6.11 27.12 7.00
C TYR A 537 6.66 26.51 5.70
N LYS A 538 6.27 25.27 5.35
CA LYS A 538 6.61 24.61 4.08
C LYS A 538 5.55 24.84 3.00
N THR A 539 4.47 25.57 3.32
CA THR A 539 3.31 25.76 2.45
C THR A 539 3.21 27.22 2.04
N TYR A 540 3.43 27.50 0.76
CA TYR A 540 3.22 28.82 0.18
C TYR A 540 1.73 29.19 0.22
N PRO A 541 1.34 30.45 0.50
CA PRO A 541 -0.06 30.83 0.55
C PRO A 541 -0.82 30.46 -0.73
N PHE A 542 -1.88 29.67 -0.58
CA PHE A 542 -2.64 29.13 -1.71
C PHE A 542 -3.10 30.20 -2.70
N GLY A 543 -3.62 31.33 -2.22
CA GLY A 543 -4.07 32.43 -3.08
C GLY A 543 -2.95 33.00 -3.96
N LYS A 544 -1.73 33.11 -3.43
CA LYS A 544 -0.56 33.53 -4.21
C LYS A 544 -0.15 32.47 -5.22
N LEU A 545 -0.18 31.19 -4.84
CA LEU A 545 0.12 30.09 -5.76
C LEU A 545 -0.89 30.01 -6.91
N GLN A 546 -2.17 30.25 -6.62
CA GLN A 546 -3.23 30.31 -7.63
C GLN A 546 -2.99 31.46 -8.61
N GLN A 547 -2.54 32.63 -8.14
CA GLN A 547 -2.17 33.75 -9.01
C GLN A 547 -0.99 33.41 -9.93
N VAL A 548 0.04 32.72 -9.41
CA VAL A 548 1.14 32.20 -10.25
C VAL A 548 0.62 31.31 -11.38
N VAL A 549 -0.32 30.41 -11.09
CA VAL A 549 -0.92 29.53 -12.13
C VAL A 549 -1.78 30.35 -13.10
N ASP A 550 -2.61 31.27 -12.59
CA ASP A 550 -3.49 32.10 -13.42
C ASP A 550 -2.70 32.96 -14.42
N GLU A 551 -1.52 33.48 -14.04
CA GLU A 551 -0.64 34.29 -14.90
C GLU A 551 0.19 33.47 -15.91
N LEU A 552 0.33 32.16 -15.69
CA LEU A 552 1.21 31.30 -16.47
C LEU A 552 0.49 30.22 -17.30
N LYS A 553 -0.79 29.92 -17.00
CA LYS A 553 -1.56 28.84 -17.66
C LYS A 553 -1.61 28.94 -19.19
N ASP A 554 -1.58 30.17 -19.73
CA ASP A 554 -1.63 30.37 -21.18
C ASP A 554 -0.30 30.00 -21.84
N ARG A 555 0.81 29.99 -21.10
CA ARG A 555 2.17 29.62 -21.58
C ARG A 555 2.58 28.19 -21.23
N TYR A 556 2.11 27.67 -20.10
CA TYR A 556 2.53 26.39 -19.56
C TYR A 556 1.34 25.57 -19.08
N ASP A 557 1.44 24.25 -19.20
CA ASP A 557 0.42 23.34 -18.70
C ASP A 557 0.81 22.84 -17.31
N PHE A 558 -0.01 23.16 -16.32
CA PHE A 558 0.20 22.75 -14.95
C PHE A 558 -0.44 21.40 -14.69
N ILE A 559 0.29 20.50 -14.02
CA ILE A 559 -0.22 19.23 -13.52
C ILE A 559 -0.04 19.20 -12.01
N GLN A 560 -1.15 19.18 -11.28
CA GLN A 560 -1.13 19.24 -9.83
C GLN A 560 -1.01 17.85 -9.24
N ILE A 561 0.09 17.61 -8.53
CA ILE A 561 0.34 16.39 -7.76
C ILE A 561 0.22 16.67 -6.26
N GLY A 562 -0.10 15.66 -5.46
CA GLY A 562 -0.28 15.83 -4.02
C GLY A 562 -1.37 14.94 -3.43
N THR A 563 -1.95 15.39 -2.33
CA THR A 563 -3.00 14.69 -1.57
C THR A 563 -4.35 15.41 -1.69
N LYS A 564 -5.46 14.76 -1.35
CA LYS A 564 -6.81 15.40 -1.36
C LYS A 564 -6.95 16.52 -0.31
N LYS A 565 -6.00 16.62 0.63
CA LYS A 565 -5.92 17.70 1.63
C LYS A 565 -5.36 18.99 1.05
N ASP A 566 -4.57 18.90 -0.03
CA ASP A 566 -4.05 20.07 -0.73
C ASP A 566 -5.22 20.71 -1.48
N LEU A 567 -5.36 22.03 -1.54
CA LEU A 567 -6.46 22.65 -2.32
C LEU A 567 -6.18 22.49 -3.82
N PRO A 568 -7.19 22.19 -4.66
CA PRO A 568 -6.98 22.10 -6.10
C PRO A 568 -6.60 23.46 -6.68
N LEU A 569 -5.74 23.51 -7.70
CA LEU A 569 -5.36 24.72 -8.42
C LEU A 569 -6.18 24.83 -9.71
N ARG A 570 -6.88 25.94 -9.89
CA ARG A 570 -7.62 26.22 -11.12
C ARG A 570 -6.63 26.42 -12.27
N GLY A 571 -6.93 25.83 -13.43
CA GLY A 571 -6.03 25.85 -14.59
C GLY A 571 -4.91 24.81 -14.56
N ALA A 572 -4.91 23.92 -13.55
CA ALA A 572 -4.02 22.76 -13.50
C ALA A 572 -4.81 21.46 -13.65
N LEU A 573 -4.23 20.48 -14.34
CA LEU A 573 -4.75 19.11 -14.38
C LEU A 573 -4.59 18.48 -12.99
N ASP A 574 -5.71 18.19 -12.34
CA ASP A 574 -5.72 17.64 -10.98
C ASP A 574 -5.42 16.13 -10.97
N LEU A 575 -4.21 15.77 -10.52
CA LEU A 575 -3.73 14.40 -10.34
C LEU A 575 -3.50 14.04 -8.86
N ARG A 576 -4.02 14.83 -7.92
CA ARG A 576 -3.87 14.57 -6.47
C ARG A 576 -4.53 13.25 -6.09
N GLU A 577 -3.78 12.37 -5.42
CA GLU A 577 -4.16 10.98 -5.08
C GLU A 577 -4.67 10.11 -6.26
N LYS A 578 -4.44 10.52 -7.52
CA LYS A 578 -4.78 9.71 -8.70
C LYS A 578 -3.63 8.85 -9.19
N LEU A 579 -2.42 9.12 -8.70
CA LEU A 579 -1.18 8.46 -9.09
C LEU A 579 -0.57 7.72 -7.89
N THR A 580 0.00 6.55 -8.13
CA THR A 580 0.91 5.90 -7.18
C THR A 580 2.17 6.74 -6.98
N LEU A 581 2.91 6.53 -5.89
CA LEU A 581 4.15 7.29 -5.64
C LEU A 581 5.22 7.08 -6.72
N ARG A 582 5.26 5.91 -7.37
CA ARG A 582 6.18 5.66 -8.49
C ARG A 582 5.72 6.38 -9.75
N GLU A 583 4.41 6.42 -10.02
CA GLU A 583 3.84 7.22 -11.11
C GLU A 583 4.05 8.73 -10.89
N VAL A 584 4.03 9.21 -9.63
CA VAL A 584 4.43 10.59 -9.30
C VAL A 584 5.91 10.81 -9.64
N ALA A 585 6.80 9.88 -9.30
CA ALA A 585 8.21 9.96 -9.67
C ALA A 585 8.41 9.96 -11.21
N SER A 586 7.69 9.12 -11.94
CA SER A 586 7.63 9.11 -13.41
C SER A 586 7.08 10.42 -13.99
N THR A 587 6.06 10.99 -13.37
CA THR A 587 5.49 12.27 -13.75
C THR A 587 6.49 13.41 -13.56
N LEU A 588 7.21 13.43 -12.44
CA LEU A 588 8.31 14.36 -12.22
C LEU A 588 9.45 14.16 -13.24
N TYR A 589 9.78 12.90 -13.55
CA TYR A 589 10.76 12.56 -14.59
C TYR A 589 10.36 13.13 -15.97
N ASN A 590 9.07 13.12 -16.31
CA ASN A 590 8.57 13.62 -17.60
C ASN A 590 8.10 15.10 -17.60
N SER A 591 8.13 15.77 -16.45
CA SER A 591 7.87 17.20 -16.33
C SER A 591 9.11 18.03 -16.69
N ASP A 592 8.88 19.18 -17.33
CA ASP A 592 9.92 20.17 -17.63
C ASP A 592 10.35 20.94 -16.38
N LEU A 593 9.44 21.09 -15.41
CA LEU A 593 9.70 21.77 -14.14
C LEU A 593 8.82 21.23 -13.01
N PHE A 594 9.34 21.23 -11.78
CA PHE A 594 8.57 21.08 -10.54
C PHE A 594 8.54 22.40 -9.76
N VAL A 595 7.37 22.75 -9.20
CA VAL A 595 7.17 23.93 -8.34
C VAL A 595 6.54 23.49 -7.02
N GLY A 596 7.19 23.81 -5.90
CA GLY A 596 6.66 23.47 -4.57
C GLY A 596 7.53 24.00 -3.42
N GLY A 597 7.08 23.77 -2.18
CA GLY A 597 7.88 24.08 -0.99
C GLY A 597 8.93 23.01 -0.67
N ILE A 598 9.75 23.27 0.36
CA ILE A 598 10.74 22.31 0.87
C ILE A 598 10.01 21.05 1.38
N GLY A 599 10.31 19.87 0.83
CA GLY A 599 9.65 18.63 1.27
C GLY A 599 9.98 17.39 0.45
N GLY A 600 9.21 16.32 0.67
CA GLY A 600 9.46 15.01 0.05
C GLY A 600 9.44 15.02 -1.48
N LEU A 601 8.53 15.78 -2.10
CA LEU A 601 8.47 15.89 -3.56
C LEU A 601 9.63 16.68 -4.16
N MET A 602 10.20 17.65 -3.44
CA MET A 602 11.44 18.31 -3.85
C MET A 602 12.59 17.30 -3.93
N HIS A 603 12.75 16.44 -2.91
CA HIS A 603 13.78 15.39 -2.94
C HIS A 603 13.54 14.39 -4.06
N MET A 604 12.28 13.98 -4.28
CA MET A 604 11.92 13.06 -5.36
C MET A 604 12.17 13.68 -6.74
N ALA A 605 11.80 14.95 -6.95
CA ALA A 605 12.06 15.69 -8.19
C ALA A 605 13.56 15.71 -8.51
N ASN A 606 14.39 16.03 -7.53
CA ASN A 606 15.85 15.99 -7.68
C ASN A 606 16.36 14.57 -7.96
N ALA A 607 15.82 13.55 -7.30
CA ALA A 607 16.25 12.15 -7.47
C ALA A 607 15.95 11.56 -8.85
N VAL A 608 14.91 12.07 -9.53
CA VAL A 608 14.59 11.71 -10.93
C VAL A 608 15.13 12.75 -11.94
N GLY A 609 15.94 13.70 -11.48
CA GLY A 609 16.55 14.72 -12.34
C GLY A 609 15.57 15.77 -12.90
N CYS A 610 14.44 16.00 -12.24
CA CYS A 610 13.48 17.06 -12.60
C CYS A 610 13.98 18.44 -12.11
N PRO A 611 14.13 19.43 -13.01
CA PRO A 611 14.30 20.84 -12.66
C PRO A 611 13.29 21.30 -11.61
N SER A 612 13.70 22.11 -10.63
CA SER A 612 12.78 22.56 -9.59
C SER A 612 12.87 24.06 -9.28
N VAL A 613 11.74 24.69 -9.02
CA VAL A 613 11.63 25.98 -8.31
C VAL A 613 11.10 25.68 -6.93
N VAL A 614 11.90 25.97 -5.91
CA VAL A 614 11.58 25.64 -4.51
C VAL A 614 11.28 26.91 -3.74
N LEU A 615 10.06 27.00 -3.22
CA LEU A 615 9.61 28.10 -2.36
C LEU A 615 10.21 27.89 -0.98
N TYR A 616 11.29 28.62 -0.70
CA TYR A 616 12.23 28.27 0.33
C TYR A 616 11.94 29.04 1.63
N SER A 617 11.56 28.30 2.67
CA SER A 617 11.45 28.86 4.02
C SER A 617 12.80 28.79 4.72
N GLU A 618 13.29 29.90 5.26
CA GLU A 618 14.50 29.92 6.11
C GLU A 618 14.34 29.23 7.48
N ALA A 619 13.24 28.51 7.67
CA ALA A 619 13.01 27.67 8.83
C ALA A 619 13.99 26.48 8.88
N GLU A 620 14.45 26.00 7.72
CA GLU A 620 15.51 24.99 7.55
C GLU A 620 16.71 25.68 6.87
N PRO A 621 17.97 25.45 7.30
CA PRO A 621 19.12 26.11 6.69
C PRO A 621 19.37 25.67 5.24
N ASN A 622 19.68 26.63 4.35
CA ASN A 622 19.91 26.38 2.92
C ASN A 622 20.92 25.26 2.67
N TYR A 623 22.10 25.32 3.32
CA TYR A 623 23.16 24.32 3.14
C TYR A 623 22.72 22.88 3.45
N MET A 624 21.67 22.68 4.25
CA MET A 624 21.24 21.37 4.72
C MET A 624 20.44 20.59 3.67
N VAL A 625 19.63 21.29 2.87
CA VAL A 625 18.64 20.69 1.95
C VAL A 625 18.69 21.26 0.53
N ASN A 626 19.72 22.03 0.20
CA ASN A 626 19.90 22.64 -1.12
C ASN A 626 20.39 21.63 -2.17
N TYR A 627 19.83 21.74 -3.37
CA TYR A 627 20.28 21.01 -4.55
C TYR A 627 20.55 22.00 -5.67
N TYR A 628 21.67 21.83 -6.38
CA TYR A 628 22.02 22.69 -7.53
C TYR A 628 20.99 22.66 -8.65
N ASN A 629 20.17 21.61 -8.73
CA ASN A 629 19.13 21.51 -9.73
C ASN A 629 17.91 22.43 -9.45
N ASN A 630 17.89 23.08 -8.29
CA ASN A 630 16.84 23.98 -7.85
C ASN A 630 17.18 25.45 -8.15
N ILE A 631 16.16 26.26 -8.44
CA ILE A 631 16.16 27.68 -8.07
C ILE A 631 15.35 27.81 -6.78
N ASN A 632 16.01 28.13 -5.67
CA ASN A 632 15.35 28.40 -4.40
C ASN A 632 14.92 29.87 -4.37
N VAL A 633 13.63 30.13 -4.14
CA VAL A 633 13.05 31.47 -4.03
C VAL A 633 12.95 31.85 -2.57
N PHE A 634 13.64 32.92 -2.19
CA PHE A 634 13.69 33.44 -0.82
C PHE A 634 12.86 34.72 -0.69
N PRO A 635 12.30 35.02 0.50
CA PRO A 635 11.65 36.31 0.78
C PRO A 635 12.67 37.46 0.79
N LYS A 636 12.34 38.62 0.19
CA LYS A 636 13.24 39.80 0.20
C LYS A 636 13.40 40.46 1.60
N ASN A 637 12.35 40.42 2.42
CA ASN A 637 12.32 41.05 3.75
C ASN A 637 12.00 40.01 4.83
N ASN A 638 12.90 39.04 5.05
CA ASN A 638 12.71 38.08 6.13
C ASN A 638 13.03 38.71 7.49
N ILE A 639 12.10 38.60 8.42
CA ILE A 639 12.23 39.12 9.80
C ILE A 639 12.36 37.96 10.81
N CYS A 640 12.43 36.72 10.34
CA CYS A 640 12.44 35.51 11.17
C CYS A 640 13.86 35.10 11.59
N LEU A 641 14.44 35.78 12.58
CA LEU A 641 15.80 35.52 13.09
C LEU A 641 15.92 34.24 13.96
N LYS A 642 14.83 33.82 14.63
CA LYS A 642 14.91 32.75 15.65
C LYS A 642 15.16 31.35 15.08
N CYS A 643 14.63 31.05 13.88
CA CYS A 643 14.83 29.76 13.22
C CYS A 643 16.22 29.67 12.58
N THR A 644 16.68 30.75 11.96
CA THR A 644 17.96 30.83 11.26
C THR A 644 19.15 30.82 12.22
N GLU A 645 18.99 31.36 13.43
CA GLU A 645 19.99 31.28 14.51
C GLU A 645 20.04 29.91 15.22
N GLY A 646 19.22 28.94 14.82
CA GLY A 646 19.17 27.61 15.46
C GLY A 646 18.60 27.61 16.90
N LYS A 647 18.08 28.74 17.37
CA LYS A 647 17.48 28.91 18.71
C LYS A 647 16.01 28.44 18.79
N HIS A 648 15.41 28.08 17.66
CA HIS A 648 14.02 27.65 17.56
C HIS A 648 13.85 26.51 16.54
N CYS A 649 13.11 25.46 16.93
CA CYS A 649 12.75 24.36 16.06
C CYS A 649 11.26 24.47 15.65
N PRO A 650 10.95 24.72 14.37
CA PRO A 650 9.57 24.96 13.90
C PRO A 650 8.69 23.69 13.94
N TRP A 651 9.29 22.52 14.16
CA TRP A 651 8.58 21.24 14.33
C TRP A 651 7.99 21.07 15.73
N THR A 652 8.69 21.53 16.76
CA THR A 652 8.32 21.28 18.17
C THR A 652 7.68 22.49 18.83
N SER A 653 7.64 23.63 18.15
CA SER A 653 7.04 24.86 18.68
C SER A 653 6.37 25.64 17.56
N PRO A 654 5.07 25.98 17.69
CA PRO A 654 4.40 26.81 16.70
C PRO A 654 5.04 28.20 16.66
N CYS A 655 4.98 28.86 15.50
CA CYS A 655 5.40 30.25 15.39
C CYS A 655 4.46 31.12 16.24
N LYS A 656 4.95 31.60 17.39
CA LYS A 656 4.15 32.26 18.44
C LYS A 656 4.20 33.80 18.42
N ALA A 657 5.09 34.42 17.65
CA ALA A 657 5.12 35.87 17.52
C ALA A 657 4.04 36.31 16.52
N GLU A 658 2.95 36.94 16.99
CA GLU A 658 1.81 37.34 16.15
C GLU A 658 2.21 38.25 14.98
N SER A 659 3.21 39.12 15.17
CA SER A 659 3.72 40.05 14.15
C SER A 659 4.67 39.42 13.11
N GLN A 660 5.11 38.16 13.29
CA GLN A 660 6.16 37.52 12.47
C GLN A 660 5.77 36.11 12.00
N LYS A 661 4.49 35.75 12.13
CA LYS A 661 4.02 34.38 11.92
C LYS A 661 4.17 33.97 10.44
N TYR A 662 5.11 33.06 10.17
CA TYR A 662 5.40 32.51 8.83
C TYR A 662 5.87 33.53 7.78
N SER A 663 6.43 34.66 8.19
CA SER A 663 6.97 35.68 7.27
C SER A 663 7.95 35.12 6.24
N CYS A 664 8.73 34.09 6.59
CA CYS A 664 9.68 33.45 5.69
C CYS A 664 9.06 32.81 4.42
N ILE A 665 7.80 32.37 4.48
CA ILE A 665 7.09 31.83 3.31
C ILE A 665 6.01 32.80 2.82
N ASP A 666 5.38 33.55 3.74
CA ASP A 666 4.29 34.48 3.41
C ASP A 666 4.79 35.73 2.69
N ASN A 667 6.05 36.15 2.89
CA ASN A 667 6.64 37.31 2.22
C ASN A 667 7.33 36.96 0.89
N ILE A 668 7.33 35.70 0.45
CA ILE A 668 7.72 35.38 -0.92
C ILE A 668 6.71 36.04 -1.86
N ARG A 669 7.20 36.81 -2.84
CA ARG A 669 6.37 37.57 -3.78
C ARG A 669 6.04 36.72 -4.99
N ILE A 670 4.92 37.02 -5.64
CA ILE A 670 4.43 36.26 -6.81
C ILE A 670 5.40 36.44 -7.97
N GLU A 671 5.84 37.68 -8.19
CA GLU A 671 6.79 38.05 -9.24
C GLU A 671 8.10 37.25 -9.13
N ASP A 672 8.65 37.10 -7.93
CA ASP A 672 9.91 36.35 -7.72
C ASP A 672 9.76 34.86 -8.07
N VAL A 673 8.56 34.29 -7.86
CA VAL A 673 8.25 32.90 -8.23
C VAL A 673 8.10 32.76 -9.74
N ILE A 674 7.40 33.69 -10.39
CA ILE A 674 7.20 33.70 -11.83
C ILE A 674 8.54 33.86 -12.56
N ASP A 675 9.40 34.76 -12.10
CA ASP A 675 10.75 34.96 -12.65
C ASP A 675 11.59 33.70 -12.50
N ALA A 676 11.53 33.03 -11.34
CA ALA A 676 12.22 31.77 -11.12
C ALA A 676 11.72 30.64 -12.04
N ILE A 677 10.41 30.54 -12.27
CA ILE A 677 9.81 29.57 -13.20
C ILE A 677 10.27 29.84 -14.63
N ASN A 678 10.10 31.07 -15.10
CA ASN A 678 10.48 31.48 -16.45
C ASN A 678 11.98 31.30 -16.67
N LYS A 679 12.82 31.47 -15.65
CA LYS A 679 14.25 31.21 -15.74
C LYS A 679 14.57 29.71 -15.75
N ARG A 680 14.09 28.93 -14.77
CA ARG A 680 14.53 27.54 -14.57
C ARG A 680 14.11 26.62 -15.71
N ILE A 681 12.94 26.86 -16.31
CA ILE A 681 12.35 25.96 -17.31
C ILE A 681 13.14 25.91 -18.63
N TYR A 682 13.93 26.94 -18.95
CA TYR A 682 14.78 26.99 -20.14
C TYR A 682 16.26 26.68 -19.86
N MET A 683 16.64 26.49 -18.59
CA MET A 683 17.98 26.02 -18.25
C MET A 683 18.14 24.51 -18.53
N PRO A 684 19.36 24.01 -18.75
CA PRO A 684 19.61 22.57 -18.89
C PRO A 684 18.95 21.75 -17.78
N ARG A 685 18.48 20.55 -18.15
CA ARG A 685 17.74 19.69 -17.22
C ARG A 685 18.58 19.32 -15.99
N ASN A 686 19.87 19.04 -16.20
CA ASN A 686 20.85 18.77 -15.16
C ASN A 686 21.97 19.83 -15.20
N LEU A 687 22.26 20.45 -14.06
CA LEU A 687 23.27 21.50 -13.93
C LEU A 687 24.66 20.97 -13.49
N ASN A 688 24.86 19.64 -13.44
CA ASN A 688 26.15 18.94 -13.33
C ASN A 688 27.10 19.34 -12.18
N LYS A 689 26.58 19.86 -11.06
CA LYS A 689 27.39 20.14 -9.86
C LYS A 689 27.01 19.20 -8.72
N THR A 690 27.67 18.04 -8.65
CA THR A 690 27.64 17.20 -7.45
C THR A 690 28.41 17.93 -6.34
N THR A 691 27.79 18.11 -5.17
CA THR A 691 28.49 18.71 -4.03
C THR A 691 29.18 17.61 -3.24
N ILE A 692 30.46 17.77 -2.94
CA ILE A 692 31.20 16.82 -2.10
C ILE A 692 31.27 17.38 -0.68
N TYR A 693 30.90 16.56 0.30
CA TYR A 693 31.07 16.86 1.71
C TYR A 693 32.01 15.83 2.32
N ASN A 694 33.09 16.30 2.92
CA ASN A 694 33.94 15.45 3.74
C ASN A 694 33.25 15.18 5.09
N VAL A 695 33.08 13.91 5.46
CA VAL A 695 32.40 13.53 6.70
C VAL A 695 33.22 12.54 7.52
N GLU A 696 33.09 12.64 8.83
CA GLU A 696 33.63 11.66 9.77
C GLU A 696 32.56 10.63 10.14
N ALA A 697 32.95 9.36 10.32
CA ALA A 697 32.04 8.31 10.73
C ALA A 697 31.56 8.50 12.18
N LYS A 698 30.25 8.72 12.36
CA LYS A 698 29.60 8.69 13.67
C LYS A 698 28.93 7.32 13.82
N LYS A 699 29.53 6.39 14.56
CA LYS A 699 28.86 5.12 14.89
C LYS A 699 27.65 5.40 15.77
N VAL A 700 26.45 5.35 15.19
CA VAL A 700 25.21 5.58 15.93
C VAL A 700 24.50 4.26 16.20
N PHE A 701 24.22 3.98 17.48
CA PHE A 701 23.48 2.79 17.89
C PHE A 701 21.97 3.09 18.00
N GLY A 702 21.13 2.24 17.39
CA GLY A 702 19.70 2.50 17.15
C GLY A 702 18.83 2.88 18.36
N LEU A 703 19.17 2.45 19.58
CA LEU A 703 18.46 2.84 20.81
C LEU A 703 18.77 4.28 21.26
N GLU A 704 19.93 4.81 20.93
CA GLU A 704 20.34 6.16 21.33
C GLU A 704 19.67 7.24 20.48
N GLU A 705 19.54 7.04 19.17
CA GLU A 705 18.74 7.91 18.30
C GLU A 705 17.29 7.90 18.75
N GLN A 706 16.71 6.73 19.02
CA GLN A 706 15.32 6.63 19.50
C GLN A 706 15.06 7.50 20.74
N LYS A 707 15.96 7.47 21.73
CA LYS A 707 15.86 8.32 22.94
C LYS A 707 15.95 9.82 22.61
N LYS A 708 16.74 10.19 21.59
CA LYS A 708 16.92 11.58 21.14
C LYS A 708 15.68 12.17 20.46
N VAL A 709 14.98 11.37 19.64
CA VAL A 709 13.77 11.81 18.91
C VAL A 709 12.52 11.87 19.79
N GLY A 710 12.61 11.51 21.07
CA GLY A 710 11.50 11.64 22.02
C GLY A 710 10.35 10.65 21.81
N PHE A 711 10.59 9.51 21.13
CA PHE A 711 9.61 8.43 21.07
C PHE A 711 9.50 7.77 22.45
N SER A 712 8.54 8.21 23.27
CA SER A 712 8.04 7.37 24.34
C SER A 712 7.33 6.19 23.67
N PHE A 713 7.80 4.96 23.89
CA PHE A 713 6.97 3.79 23.68
C PHE A 713 5.60 4.10 24.29
N GLN A 714 4.53 4.10 23.51
CA GLN A 714 3.22 3.94 24.12
C GLN A 714 3.30 2.57 24.79
N SER A 715 3.50 2.54 26.11
CA SER A 715 3.22 1.31 26.81
C SER A 715 1.74 1.08 26.58
N LEU A 716 1.39 0.00 25.89
CA LEU A 716 0.17 -0.67 26.23
C LEU A 716 0.38 -1.08 27.69
N ASN A 717 0.02 -0.18 28.60
CA ASN A 717 -0.51 -0.59 29.87
C ASN A 717 -1.78 -1.38 29.51
N ASN A 718 -1.60 -2.63 29.11
CA ASN A 718 -2.51 -3.72 29.37
C ASN A 718 -2.53 -3.91 30.90
N LYS A 719 -2.93 -2.85 31.61
CA LYS A 719 -3.52 -3.02 32.91
C LYS A 719 -4.84 -3.69 32.59
N TYR A 720 -4.81 -5.02 32.70
CA TYR A 720 -5.98 -5.89 32.59
C TYR A 720 -7.14 -5.39 33.45
N ILE A 721 -6.85 -4.53 34.43
CA ILE A 721 -7.80 -3.84 35.30
C ILE A 721 -7.34 -2.37 35.48
N TYR A 722 -8.16 -1.38 35.08
CA TYR A 722 -7.90 0.02 35.45
C TYR A 722 -9.16 0.78 35.84
N LEU A 723 -8.97 1.81 36.69
CA LEU A 723 -10.02 2.67 37.26
C LEU A 723 -10.06 4.02 36.52
N ASP A 724 -11.11 4.26 35.74
CA ASP A 724 -11.36 5.56 35.10
C ASP A 724 -12.23 6.44 36.04
N ARG A 725 -11.72 7.62 36.40
CA ARG A 725 -12.40 8.60 37.25
C ARG A 725 -12.71 9.85 36.42
N LYS A 726 -13.97 9.99 35.98
CA LYS A 726 -14.44 11.19 35.28
C LYS A 726 -15.20 12.12 36.23
N LYS A 727 -14.85 13.40 36.16
CA LYS A 727 -15.46 14.47 36.95
C LYS A 727 -15.99 15.53 35.98
N GLU A 728 -17.29 15.51 35.73
CA GLU A 728 -18.00 16.61 35.06
C GLU A 728 -18.82 17.36 36.11
N LYS A 729 -19.03 18.67 35.89
CA LYS A 729 -19.49 19.72 36.82
C LYS A 729 -20.44 19.37 38.00
N ASP A 730 -21.20 18.27 37.99
CA ASP A 730 -22.00 17.78 39.14
C ASP A 730 -22.08 16.25 39.30
N LYS A 731 -21.29 15.47 38.55
CA LYS A 731 -21.35 14.00 38.54
C LYS A 731 -19.95 13.43 38.76
N LYS A 732 -19.83 12.50 39.71
CA LYS A 732 -18.61 11.71 39.89
C LYS A 732 -18.89 10.30 39.36
N VAL A 733 -18.00 9.82 38.49
CA VAL A 733 -18.11 8.50 37.86
C VAL A 733 -16.81 7.75 38.07
N LEU A 734 -16.93 6.50 38.54
CA LEU A 734 -15.83 5.59 38.78
C LEU A 734 -16.10 4.30 38.00
N GLN A 735 -15.28 4.00 37.01
CA GLN A 735 -15.44 2.83 36.15
C GLN A 735 -14.25 1.90 36.32
N LEU A 736 -14.50 0.64 36.65
CA LEU A 736 -13.51 -0.43 36.59
C LEU A 736 -13.64 -1.06 35.20
N LEU A 737 -12.57 -1.04 34.43
CA LEU A 737 -12.48 -1.75 33.15
C LEU A 737 -11.66 -3.02 33.32
N ILE A 738 -12.17 -4.16 32.86
CA ILE A 738 -11.47 -5.45 32.86
C ILE A 738 -11.47 -6.01 31.43
N PHE A 739 -10.30 -6.26 30.85
CA PHE A 739 -10.13 -6.75 29.47
C PHE A 739 -10.87 -5.90 28.39
N GLY A 740 -10.94 -4.58 28.56
CA GLY A 740 -11.64 -3.68 27.63
C GLY A 740 -13.17 -3.70 27.75
N LEU A 741 -13.73 -4.56 28.60
CA LEU A 741 -15.13 -4.57 28.99
C LEU A 741 -15.34 -3.71 30.24
N LYS A 742 -16.57 -3.23 30.47
CA LYS A 742 -16.95 -2.41 31.63
C LYS A 742 -17.66 -3.28 32.69
N PRO A 743 -16.93 -4.04 33.53
CA PRO A 743 -17.50 -4.91 34.55
C PRO A 743 -18.17 -4.13 35.68
N VAL A 744 -17.66 -2.96 36.08
CA VAL A 744 -18.25 -2.21 37.20
C VAL A 744 -18.25 -0.70 36.92
N SER A 745 -19.40 -0.03 37.07
CA SER A 745 -19.46 1.43 37.01
C SER A 745 -20.30 1.99 38.15
N ILE A 746 -19.72 2.90 38.93
CA ILE A 746 -20.35 3.62 40.03
C ILE A 746 -20.52 5.07 39.61
N LEU A 747 -21.76 5.55 39.63
CA LEU A 747 -22.10 6.93 39.33
C LEU A 747 -22.83 7.53 40.52
N TRP A 748 -22.37 8.69 41.00
CA TRP A 748 -23.03 9.39 42.10
C TRP A 748 -23.14 10.88 41.83
N LYS A 749 -24.32 11.40 42.17
CA LYS A 749 -24.70 12.82 42.14
C LYS A 749 -25.33 13.15 43.50
N LYS A 750 -25.38 14.42 43.92
CA LYS A 750 -25.92 14.88 45.23
C LYS A 750 -27.26 14.27 45.68
N ARG A 751 -28.06 13.67 44.79
CA ARG A 751 -29.39 13.08 45.10
C ARG A 751 -29.59 11.62 44.69
N TYR A 752 -28.66 10.94 44.00
CA TYR A 752 -28.82 9.52 43.65
C TYR A 752 -27.48 8.79 43.40
N TYR A 753 -27.47 7.48 43.63
CA TYR A 753 -26.36 6.54 43.38
C TYR A 753 -26.77 5.47 42.36
N LYS A 754 -25.88 5.14 41.42
CA LYS A 754 -26.11 4.08 40.43
C LYS A 754 -24.89 3.19 40.35
N LEU A 755 -25.07 1.90 40.64
CA LEU A 755 -24.05 0.86 40.57
C LEU A 755 -24.42 -0.09 39.43
N ARG A 756 -23.49 -0.32 38.52
CA ARG A 756 -23.59 -1.34 37.47
C ARG A 756 -22.52 -2.37 37.71
N ILE A 757 -22.88 -3.65 37.76
CA ILE A 757 -21.96 -4.78 37.85
C ILE A 757 -22.37 -5.75 36.74
N PHE A 758 -21.56 -5.88 35.68
CA PHE A 758 -21.87 -6.62 34.45
C PHE A 758 -23.25 -6.23 33.88
N ASN A 759 -24.20 -7.18 33.85
CA ASN A 759 -25.58 -7.01 33.39
C ASN A 759 -26.56 -6.60 34.49
N ILE A 760 -26.07 -6.31 35.70
CA ILE A 760 -26.87 -5.95 36.87
C ILE A 760 -26.84 -4.43 37.07
N HIS A 761 -28.01 -3.82 37.13
CA HIS A 761 -28.20 -2.39 37.34
C HIS A 761 -28.91 -2.13 38.68
N LEU A 762 -28.24 -1.39 39.56
CA LEU A 762 -28.73 -0.95 40.86
C LEU A 762 -28.80 0.57 40.87
N SER A 763 -29.94 1.15 41.23
CA SER A 763 -30.06 2.60 41.44
C SER A 763 -30.80 2.94 42.73
N PHE A 764 -30.24 3.87 43.49
CA PHE A 764 -30.76 4.40 44.74
C PHE A 764 -31.00 5.90 44.59
N ASP A 765 -32.25 6.32 44.62
CA ASP A 765 -32.67 7.70 44.86
C ASP A 765 -33.30 7.74 46.26
N LYS A 766 -33.30 8.89 46.96
CA LYS A 766 -33.54 9.06 48.41
C LYS A 766 -34.75 8.34 49.04
N PHE A 767 -35.65 7.72 48.26
CA PHE A 767 -36.76 6.87 48.72
C PHE A 767 -37.12 5.67 47.82
N LYS A 768 -36.33 5.30 46.79
CA LYS A 768 -36.67 4.16 45.90
C LYS A 768 -35.43 3.35 45.46
N PHE A 769 -35.52 2.04 45.65
CA PHE A 769 -34.55 1.05 45.16
C PHE A 769 -35.04 0.41 43.85
N LYS A 770 -34.17 0.31 42.83
CA LYS A 770 -34.47 -0.42 41.58
C LYS A 770 -33.33 -1.38 41.23
N PHE A 771 -33.67 -2.64 40.96
CA PHE A 771 -32.79 -3.73 40.55
C PHE A 771 -33.18 -4.28 39.17
N ARG A 772 -32.22 -4.55 38.29
CA ARG A 772 -32.47 -5.12 36.95
C ARG A 772 -31.29 -6.00 36.51
N ILE A 773 -31.54 -7.21 36.01
CA ILE A 773 -30.54 -8.13 35.43
C ILE A 773 -30.83 -8.26 33.92
N GLY A 774 -29.80 -8.17 33.08
CA GLY A 774 -29.93 -7.97 31.63
C GLY A 774 -30.60 -9.09 30.81
N ARG A 775 -31.40 -8.65 29.83
CA ARG A 775 -31.23 -8.92 28.39
C ARG A 775 -31.34 -7.57 27.68
N GLU A 776 -30.63 -7.40 26.56
CA GLU A 776 -30.99 -6.35 25.60
C GLU A 776 -32.48 -6.47 25.31
N LYS A 777 -33.21 -5.37 25.50
CA LYS A 777 -34.50 -5.24 24.87
C LYS A 777 -34.22 -5.19 23.37
N GLU A 778 -34.69 -6.17 22.62
CA GLU A 778 -35.25 -5.87 21.31
C GLU A 778 -36.33 -4.84 21.58
N ASP A 779 -36.07 -3.58 21.25
CA ASP A 779 -37.14 -2.60 21.09
C ASP A 779 -37.82 -2.90 19.76
N ILE A 780 -38.64 -3.95 19.75
CA ILE A 780 -39.91 -3.89 19.05
C ILE A 780 -40.93 -3.54 20.15
N ASP A 781 -41.12 -2.25 20.35
CA ASP A 781 -42.25 -1.72 21.10
C ASP A 781 -42.64 -0.38 20.47
N ASN A 782 -43.81 -0.40 19.85
CA ASN A 782 -44.83 0.62 19.94
C ASN A 782 -44.38 2.09 19.96
N ALA A 783 -44.63 2.74 18.83
CA ALA A 783 -45.09 4.13 18.72
C ALA A 783 -45.08 4.93 20.04
N ASN A 784 -43.97 5.62 20.31
CA ASN A 784 -43.98 6.87 21.06
C ASN A 784 -42.78 7.73 20.63
N LEU A 785 -43.10 8.74 19.82
CA LEU A 785 -42.22 9.77 19.30
C LEU A 785 -41.45 10.48 20.42
N THR A 786 -40.12 10.42 20.41
CA THR A 786 -39.25 11.34 21.17
C THR A 786 -38.29 12.04 20.21
N TYR A 787 -38.42 13.37 20.15
CA TYR A 787 -37.87 14.27 19.14
C TYR A 787 -36.44 14.74 19.45
N ARG A 788 -35.61 14.93 18.39
CA ARG A 788 -34.26 15.52 18.46
C ARG A 788 -34.29 17.05 18.50
N ILE A 789 -33.42 17.63 19.32
CA ILE A 789 -33.21 19.07 19.50
C ILE A 789 -32.39 19.63 18.31
N GLY A 790 -32.86 20.71 17.68
CA GLY A 790 -32.05 21.56 16.79
C GLY A 790 -31.13 22.49 17.58
N ASN A 791 -29.96 22.79 17.01
CA ASN A 791 -28.89 23.57 17.62
C ASN A 791 -29.41 24.91 18.21
N SER A 792 -29.02 25.24 19.45
CA SER A 792 -29.45 26.45 20.17
C SER A 792 -28.86 27.75 19.60
N GLU A 793 -28.01 27.65 18.57
CA GLU A 793 -27.32 28.77 17.91
C GLU A 793 -28.16 29.50 16.85
N TRP A 794 -29.29 28.94 16.40
CA TRP A 794 -30.06 29.46 15.25
C TRP A 794 -30.57 30.91 15.41
N ILE A 795 -30.58 31.48 16.63
CA ILE A 795 -31.27 32.76 16.98
C ILE A 795 -30.36 33.73 17.77
N LYS A 796 -29.04 33.52 17.84
CA LYS A 796 -28.17 34.52 18.50
C LYS A 796 -28.23 35.85 17.70
N GLY A 797 -28.61 36.95 18.38
CA GLY A 797 -28.55 38.33 17.83
C GLY A 797 -29.88 39.00 17.44
N TYR A 798 -31.04 38.37 17.61
CA TYR A 798 -32.31 38.83 16.99
C TYR A 798 -33.32 39.52 17.94
N GLU A 799 -32.92 40.61 18.60
CA GLU A 799 -33.84 41.44 19.40
C GLU A 799 -34.72 42.38 18.54
N LYS A 800 -34.39 42.57 17.25
CA LYS A 800 -35.11 43.45 16.29
C LYS A 800 -36.11 42.73 15.38
N TYR A 801 -36.40 41.46 15.64
CA TYR A 801 -37.16 40.56 14.76
C TYR A 801 -38.54 41.11 14.34
N TYR A 802 -39.30 41.71 15.27
CA TYR A 802 -40.64 42.24 14.97
C TYR A 802 -40.60 43.30 13.85
N ASN A 803 -39.60 44.17 13.86
CA ASN A 803 -39.46 45.24 12.86
C ASN A 803 -39.06 44.70 11.48
N GLN A 804 -38.26 43.63 11.42
CA GLN A 804 -37.95 42.96 10.15
C GLN A 804 -39.18 42.21 9.62
N PHE A 805 -39.90 41.49 10.48
CA PHE A 805 -41.12 40.78 10.12
C PHE A 805 -42.20 41.71 9.53
N LEU A 806 -42.41 42.90 10.13
CA LEU A 806 -43.34 43.90 9.60
C LEU A 806 -42.98 44.34 8.18
N LYS A 807 -41.68 44.49 7.86
CA LYS A 807 -41.23 44.84 6.49
C LYS A 807 -41.56 43.77 5.45
N LEU A 808 -41.69 42.51 5.86
CA LEU A 808 -41.99 41.38 4.98
C LEU A 808 -43.49 41.30 4.61
N GLN A 809 -44.39 41.96 5.33
CA GLN A 809 -45.84 41.82 5.17
C GLN A 809 -46.36 42.14 3.75
N LYS A 810 -45.71 43.08 3.05
CA LYS A 810 -46.09 43.46 1.68
C LYS A 810 -45.62 42.49 0.59
N TYR A 811 -44.74 41.54 0.90
CA TYR A 811 -44.09 40.67 -0.09
C TYR A 811 -44.58 39.22 -0.07
N PHE A 812 -45.22 38.80 1.02
CA PHE A 812 -45.61 37.41 1.25
C PHE A 812 -47.12 37.28 1.47
N ASP A 813 -47.68 36.12 1.11
CA ASP A 813 -49.08 35.81 1.43
C ASP A 813 -49.28 35.61 2.94
N LYS A 814 -50.54 35.77 3.40
CA LYS A 814 -50.91 35.64 4.82
C LYS A 814 -50.41 34.34 5.44
N LYS A 815 -50.48 33.22 4.71
CA LYS A 815 -50.03 31.89 5.17
C LYS A 815 -48.51 31.83 5.39
N SER A 816 -47.73 32.42 4.49
CA SER A 816 -46.26 32.49 4.60
C SER A 816 -45.85 33.35 5.79
N LEU A 817 -46.54 34.49 6.00
CA LEU A 817 -46.32 35.37 7.14
C LEU A 817 -46.69 34.69 8.46
N GLU A 818 -47.83 34.01 8.53
CA GLU A 818 -48.24 33.22 9.70
C GLU A 818 -47.22 32.13 10.04
N LEU A 819 -46.74 31.40 9.03
CA LEU A 819 -45.74 30.35 9.18
C LEU A 819 -44.41 30.90 9.71
N LEU A 820 -43.90 31.98 9.10
CA LEU A 820 -42.70 32.66 9.59
C LEU A 820 -42.92 33.12 11.04
N HIS A 821 -44.00 33.87 11.30
CA HIS A 821 -44.32 34.39 12.63
C HIS A 821 -44.33 33.29 13.69
N TYR A 822 -44.98 32.18 13.38
CA TYR A 822 -45.07 31.00 14.21
C TYR A 822 -43.68 30.38 14.49
N ILE A 823 -42.85 30.17 13.47
CA ILE A 823 -41.48 29.64 13.64
C ILE A 823 -40.68 30.51 14.61
N PHE A 824 -40.79 31.83 14.47
CA PHE A 824 -40.10 32.77 15.33
C PHE A 824 -40.66 32.79 16.76
N GLN A 825 -41.98 32.72 16.94
CA GLN A 825 -42.64 32.67 18.25
C GLN A 825 -42.21 31.45 19.07
N ILE A 826 -42.28 30.23 18.51
CA ILE A 826 -41.90 28.99 19.20
C ILE A 826 -40.41 29.00 19.61
N LYS A 827 -39.56 29.57 18.76
CA LYS A 827 -38.13 29.71 19.02
C LYS A 827 -37.82 30.75 20.10
N LEU A 828 -38.56 31.85 20.16
CA LEU A 828 -38.48 32.85 21.24
C LEU A 828 -38.98 32.29 22.58
N LEU A 829 -40.10 31.55 22.57
CA LEU A 829 -40.68 30.93 23.76
C LEU A 829 -39.80 29.82 24.34
N SER A 830 -39.15 29.00 23.50
CA SER A 830 -38.20 27.97 23.97
C SER A 830 -36.97 28.59 24.66
N LYS A 831 -36.49 29.74 24.18
CA LYS A 831 -35.41 30.51 24.83
C LYS A 831 -35.83 31.11 26.18
N LYS A 832 -37.04 31.68 26.27
CA LYS A 832 -37.54 32.31 27.52
C LYS A 832 -37.89 31.30 28.61
N THR A 833 -38.44 30.14 28.24
CA THR A 833 -38.94 29.16 29.21
C THR A 833 -37.90 28.11 29.60
N ASN A 834 -36.73 28.10 28.95
CA ASN A 834 -35.73 27.02 29.03
C ASN A 834 -36.32 25.62 28.71
N LYS A 835 -37.55 25.56 28.18
CA LYS A 835 -38.22 24.34 27.74
C LYS A 835 -37.81 24.08 26.31
N GLN A 836 -37.32 22.87 26.05
CA GLN A 836 -36.90 22.44 24.72
C GLN A 836 -38.07 22.15 23.77
N TYR A 837 -39.32 22.14 24.27
CA TYR A 837 -40.51 21.74 23.52
C TYR A 837 -41.70 22.64 23.84
N ILE A 838 -42.43 23.00 22.78
CA ILE A 838 -43.78 23.54 22.83
C ILE A 838 -44.56 22.69 21.82
N GLU A 839 -45.52 21.90 22.31
CA GLU A 839 -46.48 21.23 21.43
C GLU A 839 -47.23 22.27 20.61
N SER A 840 -47.46 21.97 19.34
CA SER A 840 -48.07 22.91 18.43
C SER A 840 -49.09 22.23 17.54
N GLU A 841 -50.30 22.75 17.61
CA GLU A 841 -51.42 22.38 16.73
C GLU A 841 -51.21 22.80 15.26
N TYR A 842 -50.31 23.76 14.98
CA TYR A 842 -50.11 24.30 13.62
C TYR A 842 -49.70 23.24 12.57
N PHE A 843 -49.02 22.17 13.02
CA PHE A 843 -48.55 21.07 12.15
C PHE A 843 -49.23 19.73 12.46
N ASP A 844 -50.26 19.72 13.29
CA ASP A 844 -50.86 18.49 13.83
C ASP A 844 -51.85 17.88 12.83
N ASN A 845 -51.35 17.50 11.65
CA ASN A 845 -52.02 16.57 10.78
C ASN A 845 -51.40 15.19 10.99
N LYS A 846 -51.76 14.56 12.10
CA LYS A 846 -51.28 13.23 12.53
C LYS A 846 -51.31 12.19 11.40
N LYS A 847 -52.31 12.24 10.51
CA LYS A 847 -52.40 11.37 9.31
C LYS A 847 -51.26 11.63 8.33
N ARG A 848 -50.93 12.88 8.02
CA ARG A 848 -49.80 13.23 7.16
C ARG A 848 -48.45 12.90 7.81
N LEU A 849 -48.31 13.06 9.12
CA LEU A 849 -47.08 12.68 9.85
C LEU A 849 -46.89 11.15 9.89
N ILE A 850 -47.96 10.37 9.99
CA ILE A 850 -47.91 8.91 9.87
C ILE A 850 -47.44 8.53 8.45
N LEU A 851 -48.09 9.09 7.42
CA LEU A 851 -47.71 8.85 6.03
C LEU A 851 -46.26 9.26 5.73
N ARG A 852 -45.77 10.36 6.33
CA ARG A 852 -44.34 10.72 6.37
C ARG A 852 -43.50 9.56 6.86
N ASN A 853 -43.79 9.10 8.07
CA ASN A 853 -42.97 8.12 8.77
C ASN A 853 -43.01 6.76 8.07
N GLU A 854 -44.11 6.42 7.38
CA GLU A 854 -44.19 5.23 6.53
C GLU A 854 -43.29 5.36 5.30
N LEU A 855 -43.37 6.46 4.57
CA LEU A 855 -42.63 6.64 3.31
C LEU A 855 -41.13 6.85 3.50
N ILE A 856 -40.72 7.53 4.58
CA ILE A 856 -39.29 7.76 4.87
C ILE A 856 -38.71 6.77 5.90
N GLY A 857 -39.57 6.10 6.68
CA GLY A 857 -39.17 5.19 7.75
C GLY A 857 -38.98 3.74 7.32
N LEU A 858 -39.10 3.43 6.03
CA LEU A 858 -38.57 2.20 5.44
C LEU A 858 -37.03 2.17 5.62
N LYS A 859 -36.60 1.69 6.79
CA LYS A 859 -35.18 1.50 7.14
C LYS A 859 -34.58 0.23 6.53
N HIS A 860 -35.42 -0.62 5.95
CA HIS A 860 -34.99 -1.86 5.34
C HIS A 860 -34.45 -1.56 3.95
N SER A 861 -33.16 -1.84 3.77
CA SER A 861 -32.57 -1.93 2.45
C SER A 861 -33.31 -2.99 1.63
N VAL A 862 -33.53 -2.72 0.35
CA VAL A 862 -34.14 -3.67 -0.60
C VAL A 862 -33.11 -4.67 -1.16
N GLY A 863 -31.83 -4.52 -0.80
CA GLY A 863 -30.74 -5.39 -1.23
C GLY A 863 -29.37 -4.71 -1.13
N ASN A 864 -28.30 -5.44 -1.40
CA ASN A 864 -26.93 -4.89 -1.37
C ASN A 864 -26.32 -4.88 -2.77
N LEU A 865 -25.60 -3.80 -3.10
CA LEU A 865 -24.75 -3.69 -4.28
C LEU A 865 -23.29 -3.71 -3.86
N PHE A 866 -22.43 -4.43 -4.58
CA PHE A 866 -20.99 -4.43 -4.32
C PHE A 866 -20.30 -3.35 -5.15
N LEU A 867 -19.83 -2.29 -4.50
CA LEU A 867 -19.06 -1.22 -5.10
C LEU A 867 -17.66 -1.19 -4.48
N GLU A 868 -16.63 -1.25 -5.32
CA GLU A 868 -15.21 -1.33 -4.90
C GLU A 868 -14.91 -2.43 -3.86
N GLY A 869 -15.65 -3.55 -3.92
CA GLY A 869 -15.49 -4.68 -3.00
C GLY A 869 -16.15 -4.48 -1.62
N GLN A 870 -16.93 -3.40 -1.41
CA GLN A 870 -17.74 -3.21 -0.21
C GLN A 870 -19.24 -3.33 -0.52
N PRO A 871 -20.02 -3.98 0.37
CA PRO A 871 -21.48 -4.00 0.24
C PRO A 871 -22.06 -2.62 0.59
N ILE A 872 -22.93 -2.11 -0.25
CA ILE A 872 -23.66 -0.85 -0.08
C ILE A 872 -25.16 -1.14 -0.11
N ASP A 873 -25.87 -0.66 0.92
CA ASP A 873 -27.32 -0.79 1.03
C ASP A 873 -28.02 -0.04 -0.12
N VAL A 874 -28.99 -0.72 -0.75
CA VAL A 874 -29.85 -0.15 -1.79
C VAL A 874 -31.21 0.20 -1.19
N TYR A 875 -31.76 1.35 -1.55
CA TYR A 875 -33.08 1.81 -1.12
C TYR A 875 -33.96 2.15 -2.32
N MET A 876 -35.27 1.93 -2.21
CA MET A 876 -36.24 2.25 -3.26
C MET A 876 -37.31 3.21 -2.74
N TYR A 877 -37.46 4.36 -3.40
CA TYR A 877 -38.40 5.42 -3.03
C TYR A 877 -39.13 5.95 -4.26
N GLY A 878 -40.47 5.96 -4.25
CA GLY A 878 -41.27 6.55 -5.33
C GLY A 878 -40.99 5.96 -6.73
N GLY A 879 -40.55 4.69 -6.79
CA GLY A 879 -40.14 4.00 -8.02
C GLY A 879 -38.69 4.23 -8.45
N PHE A 880 -37.88 4.92 -7.64
CA PHE A 880 -36.47 5.19 -7.91
C PHE A 880 -35.54 4.48 -6.94
N ILE A 881 -34.38 4.06 -7.45
CA ILE A 881 -33.32 3.42 -6.67
C ILE A 881 -32.32 4.48 -6.17
N THR A 882 -31.95 4.43 -4.89
CA THR A 882 -30.95 5.33 -4.29
C THR A 882 -29.99 4.53 -3.42
N LEU A 883 -28.73 4.95 -3.34
CA LEU A 883 -27.71 4.32 -2.49
C LEU A 883 -27.48 5.06 -1.15
N ILE A 884 -28.30 6.08 -0.88
CA ILE A 884 -28.26 6.86 0.36
C ILE A 884 -29.68 6.92 0.91
N GLN A 885 -29.83 6.54 2.18
CA GLN A 885 -31.12 6.52 2.86
C GLN A 885 -31.79 7.90 2.82
N GLN A 886 -33.07 7.94 2.44
CA GLN A 886 -33.87 9.16 2.49
C GLN A 886 -34.15 9.53 3.95
N THR A 887 -33.97 10.81 4.30
CA THR A 887 -34.32 11.32 5.64
C THR A 887 -35.33 12.47 5.62
N ASN A 888 -35.73 12.94 4.43
CA ASN A 888 -36.60 14.09 4.24
C ASN A 888 -37.88 13.75 3.45
N SER A 889 -38.88 14.63 3.49
CA SER A 889 -40.20 14.38 2.86
C SER A 889 -40.44 15.14 1.54
N TYR A 890 -39.50 16.02 1.17
CA TYR A 890 -39.65 17.00 0.09
C TYR A 890 -40.08 16.41 -1.26
N ALA A 891 -39.37 15.41 -1.77
CA ALA A 891 -39.67 14.84 -3.08
C ALA A 891 -40.93 13.95 -3.06
N LEU A 892 -41.06 13.09 -2.04
CA LEU A 892 -42.08 12.04 -1.98
C LEU A 892 -43.50 12.56 -1.74
N LEU A 893 -43.66 13.55 -0.87
CA LEU A 893 -44.98 13.99 -0.41
C LEU A 893 -45.41 15.33 -0.98
N HIS A 894 -44.46 16.09 -1.51
CA HIS A 894 -44.74 17.41 -2.04
C HIS A 894 -44.43 17.52 -3.53
N GLU A 895 -43.96 16.45 -4.17
CA GLU A 895 -43.62 16.46 -5.61
C GLU A 895 -42.70 17.64 -5.96
N CYS A 896 -41.70 17.86 -5.10
CA CYS A 896 -40.79 19.01 -5.17
C CYS A 896 -41.50 20.38 -5.22
N PHE A 897 -42.73 20.51 -4.70
CA PHE A 897 -43.62 21.68 -4.77
C PHE A 897 -44.00 22.13 -6.19
N ILE A 898 -43.95 21.25 -7.19
CA ILE A 898 -44.34 21.57 -8.57
C ILE A 898 -45.86 21.44 -8.71
N LYS A 899 -46.52 22.51 -9.15
CA LYS A 899 -47.97 22.52 -9.43
C LYS A 899 -48.23 22.26 -10.91
N GLY A 900 -49.45 21.84 -11.25
CA GLY A 900 -49.87 21.67 -12.64
C GLY A 900 -49.64 22.89 -13.52
N SER A 901 -49.85 24.11 -13.01
CA SER A 901 -49.59 25.35 -13.75
C SER A 901 -48.11 25.66 -14.00
N TYR A 902 -47.18 25.04 -13.25
CA TYR A 902 -45.73 25.22 -13.45
C TYR A 902 -45.19 24.25 -14.51
N PHE A 903 -45.90 23.14 -14.75
CA PHE A 903 -45.43 22.08 -15.64
C PHE A 903 -45.20 22.58 -17.06
N SER A 904 -46.14 23.34 -17.63
CA SER A 904 -45.99 23.91 -18.98
C SER A 904 -44.77 24.85 -19.10
N TYR A 905 -44.46 25.58 -18.04
CA TYR A 905 -43.32 26.50 -17.99
C TYR A 905 -41.97 25.78 -17.97
N ILE A 906 -41.90 24.63 -17.28
CA ILE A 906 -40.66 23.87 -17.09
C ILE A 906 -40.44 22.86 -18.22
N LYS A 907 -41.52 22.23 -18.74
CA LYS A 907 -41.46 21.04 -19.60
C LYS A 907 -40.46 21.13 -20.75
N SER A 908 -40.37 22.25 -21.46
CA SER A 908 -39.50 22.37 -22.65
C SER A 908 -38.12 22.98 -22.37
N ASN A 909 -37.72 23.14 -21.10
CA ASN A 909 -36.53 23.88 -20.69
C ASN A 909 -35.66 23.11 -19.68
N ASP A 910 -34.42 23.54 -19.49
CA ASP A 910 -33.51 22.88 -18.55
C ASP A 910 -33.90 23.14 -17.09
N ILE A 911 -33.47 22.25 -16.21
CA ILE A 911 -33.59 22.40 -14.76
C ILE A 911 -32.18 22.32 -14.15
N ILE A 912 -31.93 23.12 -13.12
CA ILE A 912 -30.71 23.04 -12.31
C ILE A 912 -31.08 22.55 -10.90
N ASP A 913 -30.31 21.62 -10.36
CA ASP A 913 -30.42 21.12 -8.99
C ASP A 913 -29.06 21.21 -8.28
N ILE A 914 -29.00 21.97 -7.18
CA ILE A 914 -27.76 22.28 -6.46
C ILE A 914 -27.87 21.71 -5.04
N GLY A 915 -26.94 20.85 -4.67
CA GLY A 915 -27.00 20.10 -3.41
C GLY A 915 -27.88 18.85 -3.56
N ILE A 916 -27.36 17.88 -4.32
CA ILE A 916 -28.08 16.68 -4.76
C ILE A 916 -28.50 15.81 -3.57
N GLY A 917 -27.62 15.69 -2.57
CA GLY A 917 -27.85 14.77 -1.46
C GLY A 917 -28.04 13.34 -1.96
N ASN A 918 -29.13 12.68 -1.56
CA ASN A 918 -29.40 11.31 -2.02
C ASN A 918 -30.03 11.20 -3.42
N GLY A 919 -30.24 12.32 -4.12
CA GLY A 919 -30.69 12.33 -5.52
C GLY A 919 -32.18 12.16 -5.75
N LEU A 920 -32.99 11.94 -4.70
CA LEU A 920 -34.43 11.70 -4.89
C LEU A 920 -35.16 12.92 -5.45
N SER A 921 -34.79 14.13 -5.04
CA SER A 921 -35.29 15.38 -5.63
C SER A 921 -34.94 15.43 -7.12
N SER A 922 -33.69 15.14 -7.48
CA SER A 922 -33.22 15.15 -8.86
C SER A 922 -34.01 14.17 -9.74
N PHE A 923 -34.29 12.95 -9.25
CA PHE A 923 -35.09 11.97 -9.99
C PHE A 923 -36.53 12.45 -10.21
N TYR A 924 -37.17 13.07 -9.21
CA TYR A 924 -38.49 13.66 -9.39
C TYR A 924 -38.46 14.86 -10.35
N LEU A 925 -37.50 15.77 -10.20
CA LEU A 925 -37.31 16.91 -11.09
C LEU A 925 -37.14 16.49 -12.56
N SER A 926 -36.46 15.36 -12.80
CA SER A 926 -36.29 14.81 -14.15
C SER A 926 -37.60 14.44 -14.87
N LYS A 927 -38.71 14.26 -14.15
CA LYS A 927 -40.05 13.99 -14.73
C LYS A 927 -40.71 15.25 -15.31
N TYR A 928 -40.28 16.43 -14.89
CA TYR A 928 -40.96 17.69 -15.22
C TYR A 928 -40.33 18.45 -16.39
N THR A 929 -39.28 17.90 -17.00
CA THR A 929 -38.63 18.47 -18.19
C THR A 929 -38.42 17.39 -19.26
N ASP A 930 -38.58 17.76 -20.52
CA ASP A 930 -38.20 17.02 -21.73
C ASP A 930 -36.74 17.30 -22.14
N LYS A 931 -36.10 18.34 -21.56
CA LYS A 931 -34.68 18.69 -21.74
C LYS A 931 -33.78 18.04 -20.69
N LYS A 932 -32.65 18.67 -20.31
CA LYS A 932 -31.66 18.10 -19.40
C LYS A 932 -31.83 18.65 -17.98
N LEU A 933 -31.49 17.81 -17.00
CA LEU A 933 -31.35 18.21 -15.60
C LEU A 933 -29.87 18.30 -15.26
N TYR A 934 -29.41 19.47 -14.82
CA TYR A 934 -28.01 19.71 -14.44
C TYR A 934 -27.89 19.69 -12.91
N CYS A 935 -27.13 18.73 -12.39
CA CYS A 935 -27.00 18.45 -10.96
C CYS A 935 -25.58 18.77 -10.46
N PHE A 936 -25.48 19.52 -9.35
CA PHE A 936 -24.20 19.94 -8.77
C PHE A 936 -24.08 19.49 -7.30
N GLU A 937 -23.03 18.73 -6.99
CA GLU A 937 -22.75 18.24 -5.64
C GLU A 937 -21.27 18.45 -5.26
N ALA A 938 -21.04 19.09 -4.11
CA ALA A 938 -19.71 19.40 -3.62
C ALA A 938 -19.01 18.17 -3.03
N SER A 939 -19.75 17.29 -2.35
CA SER A 939 -19.23 16.10 -1.70
C SER A 939 -18.94 14.99 -2.70
N ASN A 940 -17.65 14.62 -2.86
CA ASN A 940 -17.28 13.60 -3.82
C ASN A 940 -17.92 12.23 -3.49
N LYS A 941 -18.06 11.86 -2.20
CA LYS A 941 -18.71 10.58 -1.84
C LYS A 941 -20.19 10.55 -2.21
N VAL A 942 -20.89 11.65 -1.99
CA VAL A 942 -22.32 11.75 -2.34
C VAL A 942 -22.47 11.76 -3.86
N TYR A 943 -21.59 12.47 -4.56
CA TYR A 943 -21.53 12.49 -6.02
C TYR A 943 -21.31 11.09 -6.62
N ASP A 944 -20.32 10.34 -6.13
CA ASP A 944 -20.01 8.99 -6.64
C ASP A 944 -21.21 8.03 -6.47
N LEU A 945 -21.87 8.06 -5.30
CA LEU A 945 -23.08 7.26 -5.04
C LEU A 945 -24.28 7.73 -5.88
N PHE A 946 -24.38 9.03 -6.14
CA PHE A 946 -25.42 9.58 -7.00
C PHE A 946 -25.23 9.17 -8.46
N LEU A 947 -24.00 9.17 -8.99
CA LEU A 947 -23.72 8.67 -10.34
C LEU A 947 -24.15 7.23 -10.53
N GLU A 948 -23.86 6.36 -9.55
CA GLU A 948 -24.34 4.98 -9.57
C GLU A 948 -25.86 4.90 -9.48
N SER A 949 -26.49 5.74 -8.65
CA SER A 949 -27.96 5.84 -8.60
C SER A 949 -28.56 6.29 -9.94
N VAL A 950 -27.94 7.24 -10.66
CA VAL A 950 -28.39 7.67 -11.99
C VAL A 950 -28.34 6.52 -13.01
N LYS A 951 -27.30 5.67 -12.94
CA LYS A 951 -27.19 4.47 -13.78
C LYS A 951 -28.27 3.45 -13.45
N LEU A 952 -28.50 3.17 -12.17
CA LEU A 952 -29.52 2.20 -11.72
C LEU A 952 -30.94 2.60 -12.11
N ASN A 953 -31.20 3.90 -12.32
CA ASN A 953 -32.49 4.42 -12.76
C ASN A 953 -32.60 4.67 -14.26
N ASN A 954 -31.57 4.32 -15.07
CA ASN A 954 -31.51 4.57 -16.50
C ASN A 954 -31.75 6.04 -16.88
N LYS A 955 -31.09 6.97 -16.18
CA LYS A 955 -31.24 8.42 -16.36
C LYS A 955 -29.97 9.14 -16.86
N GLN A 956 -28.96 8.40 -17.32
CA GLN A 956 -27.65 8.94 -17.76
C GLN A 956 -27.79 9.98 -18.90
N GLU A 957 -28.73 9.76 -19.81
CA GLU A 957 -28.99 10.71 -20.90
C GLU A 957 -29.81 11.92 -20.46
N LYS A 958 -30.45 11.87 -19.29
CA LYS A 958 -31.35 12.92 -18.82
C LYS A 958 -30.70 13.83 -17.77
N ILE A 959 -29.84 13.27 -16.93
CA ILE A 959 -29.23 13.92 -15.79
C ILE A 959 -27.73 14.09 -16.03
N MET A 960 -27.29 15.35 -16.07
CA MET A 960 -25.88 15.75 -16.20
C MET A 960 -25.34 16.15 -14.83
N SER A 961 -24.40 15.39 -14.28
CA SER A 961 -23.95 15.55 -12.88
C SER A 961 -22.50 16.02 -12.79
N TYR A 962 -22.22 17.02 -11.97
CA TYR A 962 -20.89 17.60 -11.76
C TYR A 962 -20.48 17.61 -10.28
N ASN A 963 -19.25 17.17 -9.98
CA ASN A 963 -18.67 17.29 -8.64
C ASN A 963 -18.07 18.68 -8.42
N LEU A 964 -18.93 19.66 -8.18
CA LEU A 964 -18.58 21.07 -8.01
C LEU A 964 -19.36 21.66 -6.84
N ALA A 965 -18.71 22.52 -6.07
CA ALA A 965 -19.40 23.45 -5.18
C ALA A 965 -19.93 24.64 -5.98
N ILE A 966 -21.07 25.19 -5.57
CA ILE A 966 -21.61 26.42 -6.15
C ILE A 966 -21.52 27.53 -5.11
N GLY A 967 -21.13 28.72 -5.52
CA GLY A 967 -21.04 29.89 -4.65
C GLY A 967 -20.93 31.19 -5.44
N SER A 968 -20.44 32.24 -4.77
CA SER A 968 -20.43 33.61 -5.33
C SER A 968 -19.24 33.92 -6.25
N LYS A 969 -18.22 33.07 -6.29
CA LYS A 969 -17.02 33.25 -7.14
C LYS A 969 -16.28 31.93 -7.40
N LYS A 970 -15.49 31.91 -8.47
CA LYS A 970 -14.56 30.80 -8.78
C LYS A 970 -13.44 30.72 -7.74
N GLN A 971 -13.34 29.62 -7.02
CA GLN A 971 -12.26 29.37 -6.05
C GLN A 971 -12.19 27.88 -5.67
N SER A 972 -11.18 27.49 -4.92
CA SER A 972 -11.08 26.14 -4.35
C SER A 972 -11.50 26.15 -2.89
N VAL A 973 -12.32 25.18 -2.49
CA VAL A 973 -12.88 25.09 -1.14
C VAL A 973 -12.69 23.70 -0.56
N TYR A 974 -12.73 23.60 0.77
CA TYR A 974 -12.86 22.33 1.47
C TYR A 974 -14.33 21.96 1.64
N VAL A 975 -14.64 20.66 1.59
CA VAL A 975 -15.96 20.11 1.87
C VAL A 975 -15.86 19.03 2.94
N SER A 976 -16.81 19.04 3.87
CA SER A 976 -17.04 17.85 4.70
C SER A 976 -17.61 16.74 3.81
N ASN A 977 -17.04 15.55 3.87
CA ASN A 977 -17.34 14.46 2.92
C ASN A 977 -18.05 13.29 3.62
N ARG A 978 -19.25 13.56 4.14
CA ARG A 978 -20.13 12.60 4.83
C ARG A 978 -21.11 11.99 3.83
N ILE A 979 -21.54 10.75 4.10
CA ILE A 979 -22.59 10.06 3.33
C ILE A 979 -23.95 10.45 3.90
N ASP A 980 -24.24 11.74 3.92
CA ASP A 980 -25.50 12.32 4.35
C ASP A 980 -25.67 13.71 3.73
N ASN A 981 -26.87 14.29 3.88
CA ASN A 981 -27.15 15.66 3.44
C ASN A 981 -26.55 16.72 4.38
N GLY A 982 -25.58 16.38 5.23
CA GLY A 982 -24.95 17.29 6.21
C GLY A 982 -23.67 17.95 5.71
N ASN A 983 -23.35 17.81 4.43
CA ASN A 983 -22.11 18.33 3.84
C ASN A 983 -22.11 19.86 3.75
N LYS A 984 -20.95 20.47 4.02
CA LYS A 984 -20.72 21.92 4.05
C LYS A 984 -19.40 22.28 3.38
N THR A 985 -19.35 23.46 2.77
CA THR A 985 -18.10 24.03 2.24
C THR A 985 -17.41 24.94 3.26
N SER A 986 -16.10 25.12 3.14
CA SER A 986 -15.27 25.94 4.04
C SER A 986 -13.96 26.34 3.38
N LEU A 987 -13.46 27.55 3.68
CA LEU A 987 -12.10 27.96 3.30
C LEU A 987 -11.03 27.48 4.29
N SER A 988 -11.44 27.01 5.47
CA SER A 988 -10.57 26.39 6.47
C SER A 988 -10.50 24.86 6.28
N ILE A 989 -9.34 24.28 6.58
CA ILE A 989 -9.02 22.86 6.28
C ILE A 989 -10.03 21.92 6.94
N GLN A 990 -10.85 21.26 6.13
CA GLN A 990 -11.69 20.13 6.53
C GLN A 990 -11.69 19.03 5.47
N SER A 991 -11.06 17.90 5.79
CA SER A 991 -11.10 16.59 5.11
C SER A 991 -10.81 16.47 3.60
N HIS A 992 -11.53 17.15 2.70
CA HIS A 992 -11.49 17.00 1.24
C HIS A 992 -11.70 18.34 0.55
N SER A 993 -11.18 18.51 -0.66
CA SER A 993 -11.28 19.77 -1.40
C SER A 993 -11.90 19.59 -2.78
N VAL A 994 -12.66 20.59 -3.23
CA VAL A 994 -13.41 20.60 -4.49
C VAL A 994 -13.35 22.01 -5.11
N PHE A 995 -13.54 22.11 -6.41
CA PHE A 995 -13.68 23.40 -7.09
C PHE A 995 -15.06 24.00 -6.82
N MET A 996 -15.09 25.31 -6.62
CA MET A 996 -16.30 26.13 -6.54
C MET A 996 -16.41 27.02 -7.77
N ASP A 997 -17.60 27.09 -8.36
CA ASP A 997 -17.92 27.99 -9.47
C ASP A 997 -19.26 28.74 -9.22
N THR A 998 -19.55 29.71 -10.07
CA THR A 998 -20.80 30.46 -10.17
C THR A 998 -21.71 29.81 -11.21
N ILE A 999 -23.03 29.85 -10.98
CA ILE A 999 -23.99 29.37 -12.00
C ILE A 999 -24.00 30.28 -13.21
N ASP A 1000 -23.78 31.59 -13.05
CA ASP A 1000 -23.68 32.51 -14.18
C ASP A 1000 -22.63 32.05 -15.21
N ASN A 1001 -21.44 31.65 -14.73
CA ASN A 1001 -20.42 31.08 -15.61
C ASN A 1001 -20.84 29.71 -16.20
N LEU A 1002 -21.36 28.80 -15.38
CA LEU A 1002 -21.70 27.44 -15.83
C LEU A 1002 -22.84 27.44 -16.85
N VAL A 1003 -23.79 28.37 -16.73
CA VAL A 1003 -24.90 28.55 -17.67
C VAL A 1003 -24.40 28.99 -19.04
N GLU A 1004 -23.42 29.91 -19.07
CA GLU A 1004 -22.75 30.34 -20.30
C GLU A 1004 -21.91 29.20 -20.90
N GLU A 1005 -21.04 28.60 -20.10
CA GLU A 1005 -20.08 27.57 -20.52
C GLU A 1005 -20.77 26.30 -21.05
N LEU A 1006 -21.89 25.90 -20.42
CA LEU A 1006 -22.64 24.69 -20.78
C LEU A 1006 -23.90 24.98 -21.62
N CYS A 1007 -24.11 26.23 -22.04
CA CYS A 1007 -25.27 26.67 -22.84
C CYS A 1007 -26.63 26.28 -22.22
N ILE A 1008 -26.77 26.37 -20.90
CA ILE A 1008 -27.97 25.94 -20.15
C ILE A 1008 -29.07 27.00 -20.30
N LYS A 1009 -30.34 26.57 -20.46
CA LYS A 1009 -31.50 27.48 -20.47
C LYS A 1009 -32.47 27.13 -19.34
N PRO A 1010 -32.16 27.50 -18.08
CA PRO A 1010 -32.89 27.00 -16.92
C PRO A 1010 -34.24 27.71 -16.72
N LYS A 1011 -35.34 26.96 -16.58
CA LYS A 1011 -36.64 27.49 -16.10
C LYS A 1011 -36.99 27.08 -14.68
N MET A 1012 -36.16 26.27 -14.04
CA MET A 1012 -36.26 25.94 -12.63
C MET A 1012 -34.87 25.73 -12.03
N ILE A 1013 -34.65 26.25 -10.83
CA ILE A 1013 -33.43 26.03 -10.03
C ILE A 1013 -33.85 25.59 -8.62
N ASN A 1014 -33.41 24.41 -8.22
CA ASN A 1014 -33.54 23.89 -6.86
C ASN A 1014 -32.20 24.06 -6.13
N ILE A 1015 -32.24 24.58 -4.90
CA ILE A 1015 -31.06 24.91 -4.08
C ILE A 1015 -31.22 24.30 -2.70
N TRP A 1016 -30.29 23.41 -2.34
CA TRP A 1016 -30.20 22.80 -1.02
C TRP A 1016 -28.74 22.63 -0.60
N VAL A 1017 -28.05 23.75 -0.35
CA VAL A 1017 -26.65 23.78 0.06
C VAL A 1017 -26.52 24.31 1.49
N ASN A 1018 -26.30 23.43 2.47
CA ASN A 1018 -26.48 23.70 3.92
C ASN A 1018 -25.59 24.83 4.50
N GLY A 1019 -25.91 26.09 4.22
CA GLY A 1019 -25.19 27.26 4.70
C GLY A 1019 -24.66 28.22 3.62
N ASP A 1020 -24.70 27.84 2.35
CA ASP A 1020 -24.12 28.61 1.23
C ASP A 1020 -25.22 29.19 0.30
N GLU A 1021 -26.50 29.12 0.71
CA GLU A 1021 -27.64 29.47 -0.15
C GLU A 1021 -27.59 30.92 -0.66
N TYR A 1022 -27.15 31.85 0.20
CA TYR A 1022 -26.97 33.25 -0.16
C TYR A 1022 -25.85 33.46 -1.18
N ASP A 1023 -24.72 32.77 -1.02
CA ASP A 1023 -23.59 32.89 -1.95
C ASP A 1023 -23.91 32.27 -3.31
N CYS A 1024 -24.68 31.17 -3.34
CA CYS A 1024 -25.26 30.64 -4.58
C CYS A 1024 -26.11 31.68 -5.30
N LEU A 1025 -26.99 32.39 -4.59
CA LEU A 1025 -27.86 33.41 -5.18
C LEU A 1025 -27.07 34.57 -5.80
N ILE A 1026 -25.99 35.02 -5.14
CA ILE A 1026 -25.07 36.01 -5.71
C ILE A 1026 -24.46 35.48 -7.01
N GLY A 1027 -23.97 34.24 -7.00
CA GLY A 1027 -23.31 33.62 -8.16
C GLY A 1027 -24.25 33.20 -9.30
N MET A 1028 -25.56 33.46 -9.20
CA MET A 1028 -26.54 33.16 -10.25
C MET A 1028 -27.43 34.35 -10.60
N PHE A 1029 -27.07 35.56 -10.15
CA PHE A 1029 -27.93 36.73 -10.26
C PHE A 1029 -28.27 37.08 -11.72
N SER A 1030 -27.30 36.97 -12.62
CA SER A 1030 -27.50 37.26 -14.05
C SER A 1030 -28.40 36.20 -14.69
N THR A 1031 -28.18 34.93 -14.34
CA THR A 1031 -29.01 33.80 -14.75
C THR A 1031 -30.47 34.00 -14.35
N ILE A 1032 -30.72 34.41 -13.11
CA ILE A 1032 -32.08 34.66 -12.63
C ILE A 1032 -32.75 35.78 -13.44
N LYS A 1033 -32.04 36.89 -13.69
CA LYS A 1033 -32.56 38.01 -14.47
C LYS A 1033 -32.90 37.63 -15.91
N ILE A 1034 -32.04 36.87 -16.58
CA ILE A 1034 -32.19 36.49 -17.98
C ILE A 1034 -33.29 35.45 -18.16
N PHE A 1035 -33.23 34.34 -17.42
CA PHE A 1035 -34.08 33.18 -17.69
C PHE A 1035 -35.36 33.15 -16.86
N ARG A 1036 -35.41 33.94 -15.79
CA ARG A 1036 -36.55 34.03 -14.86
C ARG A 1036 -37.03 32.65 -14.39
N PRO A 1037 -36.15 31.79 -13.83
CA PRO A 1037 -36.53 30.45 -13.40
C PRO A 1037 -37.43 30.49 -12.16
N ILE A 1038 -38.18 29.41 -11.93
CA ILE A 1038 -38.77 29.12 -10.62
C ILE A 1038 -37.63 28.74 -9.66
N LEU A 1039 -37.55 29.39 -8.50
CA LEU A 1039 -36.50 29.12 -7.50
C LEU A 1039 -37.08 28.40 -6.29
N HIS A 1040 -36.57 27.22 -5.99
CA HIS A 1040 -36.83 26.49 -4.75
C HIS A 1040 -35.58 26.52 -3.89
N ILE A 1041 -35.63 27.25 -2.78
CA ILE A 1041 -34.45 27.47 -1.92
C ILE A 1041 -34.74 26.90 -0.55
N ASN A 1042 -34.09 25.79 -0.19
CA ASN A 1042 -34.15 25.21 1.14
C ASN A 1042 -33.25 26.02 2.08
N ILE A 1043 -33.81 26.60 3.14
CA ILE A 1043 -33.09 27.45 4.08
C ILE A 1043 -33.23 26.88 5.49
N SER A 1044 -32.40 25.89 5.80
CA SER A 1044 -32.50 25.14 7.07
C SER A 1044 -31.36 25.41 8.05
N TYR A 1045 -30.33 26.19 7.66
CA TYR A 1045 -29.08 26.29 8.42
C TYR A 1045 -29.09 27.28 9.59
N SER A 1046 -29.41 28.56 9.33
CA SER A 1046 -29.46 29.62 10.34
C SER A 1046 -30.53 30.67 10.02
N ALA A 1047 -31.05 31.36 11.03
CA ALA A 1047 -31.96 32.49 10.80
C ALA A 1047 -31.25 33.63 10.05
N GLU A 1048 -29.96 33.84 10.29
CA GLU A 1048 -29.17 34.84 9.59
C GLU A 1048 -29.16 34.60 8.08
N ILE A 1049 -28.96 33.35 7.64
CA ILE A 1049 -29.02 32.98 6.23
C ILE A 1049 -30.44 33.15 5.68
N LEU A 1050 -31.46 32.73 6.45
CA LEU A 1050 -32.86 32.94 6.06
C LEU A 1050 -33.14 34.41 5.73
N PHE A 1051 -32.76 35.33 6.61
CA PHE A 1051 -32.97 36.75 6.35
C PHE A 1051 -32.11 37.28 5.20
N ARG A 1052 -30.84 36.89 5.10
CA ARG A 1052 -29.98 37.28 3.96
C ARG A 1052 -30.55 36.83 2.62
N VAL A 1053 -31.07 35.61 2.55
CA VAL A 1053 -31.72 35.06 1.35
C VAL A 1053 -33.02 35.79 1.03
N ILE A 1054 -33.88 36.04 2.03
CA ILE A 1054 -35.14 36.79 1.85
C ILE A 1054 -34.86 38.24 1.41
N ASP A 1055 -33.92 38.92 2.07
CA ASP A 1055 -33.54 40.30 1.74
C ASP A 1055 -32.96 40.37 0.32
N PHE A 1056 -32.09 39.42 -0.07
CA PHE A 1056 -31.63 39.33 -1.45
C PHE A 1056 -32.79 39.16 -2.43
N ALA A 1057 -33.67 38.19 -2.18
CA ALA A 1057 -34.77 37.86 -3.07
C ALA A 1057 -35.72 39.06 -3.27
N ILE A 1058 -36.09 39.74 -2.18
CA ILE A 1058 -37.02 40.87 -2.22
C ILE A 1058 -36.42 42.11 -2.89
N ASN A 1059 -35.14 42.40 -2.63
CA ASN A 1059 -34.50 43.61 -3.15
C ASN A 1059 -33.94 43.43 -4.57
N SER A 1060 -33.74 42.19 -5.02
CA SER A 1060 -33.02 41.91 -6.27
C SER A 1060 -33.87 41.21 -7.33
N LEU A 1061 -35.00 40.58 -6.97
CA LEU A 1061 -35.86 39.84 -7.89
C LEU A 1061 -37.19 40.56 -8.14
N ASP A 1062 -37.12 41.66 -8.88
CA ASP A 1062 -38.31 42.38 -9.34
C ASP A 1062 -39.19 41.45 -10.20
N ASN A 1063 -40.51 41.54 -10.04
CA ASN A 1063 -41.50 40.71 -10.74
C ASN A 1063 -41.53 39.22 -10.41
N TYR A 1064 -41.16 38.87 -9.18
CA TYR A 1064 -41.43 37.57 -8.57
C TYR A 1064 -42.56 37.64 -7.52
N ASN A 1065 -43.23 36.52 -7.32
CA ASN A 1065 -44.09 36.23 -6.18
C ASN A 1065 -43.34 35.30 -5.23
N PHE A 1066 -43.39 35.57 -3.92
CA PHE A 1066 -42.65 34.81 -2.92
C PHE A 1066 -43.59 34.06 -1.97
N LYS A 1067 -43.27 32.80 -1.69
CA LYS A 1067 -43.98 31.96 -0.73
C LYS A 1067 -43.01 31.25 0.17
N ILE A 1068 -43.30 31.21 1.46
CA ILE A 1068 -42.62 30.34 2.41
C ILE A 1068 -43.42 29.07 2.56
N ARG A 1069 -42.77 27.94 2.36
CA ARG A 1069 -43.36 26.62 2.53
C ARG A 1069 -42.52 25.80 3.47
N LYS A 1070 -43.19 25.03 4.31
CA LYS A 1070 -42.57 24.04 5.16
C LYS A 1070 -43.17 22.69 4.83
N THR A 1071 -42.32 21.67 4.69
CA THR A 1071 -42.79 20.29 4.54
C THR A 1071 -43.35 19.78 5.86
N ILE A 1072 -43.79 18.53 5.89
CA ILE A 1072 -44.28 17.88 7.12
C ILE A 1072 -43.16 17.45 8.08
N GLU A 1073 -41.93 17.93 7.89
CA GLU A 1073 -40.80 17.70 8.78
C GLU A 1073 -41.08 18.24 10.19
N PRO A 1074 -41.13 17.38 11.24
CA PRO A 1074 -41.44 17.81 12.60
C PRO A 1074 -40.43 18.81 13.18
N HIS A 1075 -39.18 18.81 12.70
CA HIS A 1075 -38.23 19.83 13.12
C HIS A 1075 -38.61 21.22 12.56
N ILE A 1076 -38.87 22.17 13.46
CA ILE A 1076 -39.51 23.46 13.15
C ILE A 1076 -38.83 24.31 12.04
N VAL A 1077 -37.51 24.20 11.87
CA VAL A 1077 -36.74 24.99 10.87
C VAL A 1077 -36.06 24.13 9.80
N GLN A 1078 -36.20 22.81 9.83
CA GLN A 1078 -35.72 21.97 8.72
C GLN A 1078 -36.78 21.92 7.62
N GLU A 1079 -36.31 21.76 6.38
CA GLU A 1079 -37.15 21.70 5.17
C GLU A 1079 -38.09 22.93 5.06
N LEU A 1080 -37.54 24.10 5.40
CA LEU A 1080 -38.16 25.39 5.15
C LEU A 1080 -37.70 25.90 3.79
N PHE A 1081 -38.63 26.20 2.90
CA PHE A 1081 -38.37 26.60 1.53
C PHE A 1081 -38.87 28.02 1.26
N LEU A 1082 -38.01 28.85 0.67
CA LEU A 1082 -38.43 30.03 -0.08
C LEU A 1082 -38.69 29.61 -1.52
N ILE A 1083 -39.94 29.75 -1.96
CA ILE A 1083 -40.37 29.52 -3.34
C ILE A 1083 -40.57 30.88 -4.00
N ALA A 1084 -39.75 31.20 -4.99
CA ALA A 1084 -39.90 32.39 -5.81
C ALA A 1084 -40.38 31.99 -7.22
N THR A 1085 -41.53 32.50 -7.62
CA THR A 1085 -42.13 32.24 -8.94
C THR A 1085 -42.28 33.53 -9.75
N PRO A 1086 -41.94 33.56 -11.04
CA PRO A 1086 -42.25 34.69 -11.91
C PRO A 1086 -43.72 35.11 -11.84
N LYS A 1087 -44.03 36.42 -11.81
CA LYS A 1087 -45.41 36.95 -11.72
C LYS A 1087 -46.34 36.52 -12.85
N GLU A 1088 -45.78 36.13 -14.00
CA GLU A 1088 -46.52 35.60 -15.16
C GLU A 1088 -47.14 34.21 -14.90
N LEU A 1089 -46.65 33.49 -13.89
CA LEU A 1089 -47.22 32.23 -13.42
C LEU A 1089 -48.27 32.53 -12.33
N LYS A 1090 -49.54 32.68 -12.71
CA LYS A 1090 -50.66 32.79 -11.77
C LYS A 1090 -51.20 31.41 -11.35
#